data_AF-A0A3R6ABC9-F1
#
_entry.id   AF-A0A3R6ABC9-F1
#
_cell.length_a   1.000
_cell.length_b   1.000
_cell.length_c   1.000
_cell.angle_alpha   90.00
_cell.angle_beta   90.00
_cell.angle_gamma   90.00
#
_symmetry.space_group_name_H-M   'P 1'
#
loop_
_entity.id
_entity.type
_entity.pdbx_description
1 polymer ?
#
loop_
_entity_poly.entity_id
_entity_poly.type
_entity_poly.pdbx_seq_one_letter_code
_entity_poly.pdbx_strand_id
1 'polypeptide(L)'
;MDQVYEVWIEIQANKKLILDSEKFREAMEKCKKAGMTGIILSVKDTSGFVLYKSSLADHYSEFDGKFAADIDYVAECFKIIRELGMKCYAAFDVFAEGNKKNRHPLMKGFREGWQCEVYGLDEGGNAVIQKSTEEKALKTVGSIDDFGEIFVNPGNKEVCSYELSLLKEFAENYKPDGIVLDRVRYVGLSTDFSECSRLEWEAYAHVTGENWPEDIYTIEQYEGGWREIPGKYFGSFFEYRASVIKRFIKSVREMLEETSPEIEFCDYTGSWYPLYYQVGANWASEQYESTEFPWCDAGKLAQTGYAELTDRILSGFYYSDIWMSEAKEKDLPAYWYSVEGSYEIAAKATEHKEGLVGSLFIEQYREHPERLQEAMSVCFAKTGGCMIFDLSYIINYDWWDYMKRVSLKPLEVSDAGEVYELCRGTFREEYHITEERILESLFEDPDFSAEESKKIVDEKNGRMIGFIGVKVSHNEQLYPASAWISIFAVKKEEQGKGYGTMVLNQVCQSLHKNGINKIYVGQDFNNFFSGIPDPDEGKEIFFKKNGFTLNRDRHFDLEADITDNRLIDSFDTSSFDKEFTVASYKDNKKELLGFLEREFPGRWVFEAKEAIAEGKDPESIVILWNQDKTEIVGYCMLSVDDKGYGGLGPIGIAKKIRGKHVGDYILNQSLQQLRKIGAVRVNIDWTILKDFYGQFGFKAERLYLAAYKEFDK
;
A
#
# COMPACT_ATOMS: atom_id res chain seq x y z
N MET A 1 -8.70 5.71 -19.28
CA MET A 1 -10.06 5.51 -18.72
C MET A 1 -10.14 6.15 -17.34
N ASP A 2 -11.29 6.65 -16.87
CA ASP A 2 -11.42 7.05 -15.45
C ASP A 2 -11.27 5.80 -14.56
N GLN A 3 -10.46 5.90 -13.49
CA GLN A 3 -10.24 4.73 -12.63
C GLN A 3 -11.51 4.34 -11.87
N VAL A 4 -11.78 3.04 -11.85
CA VAL A 4 -12.95 2.45 -11.18
C VAL A 4 -12.71 2.32 -9.67
N TYR A 5 -13.75 2.54 -8.88
CA TYR A 5 -13.75 2.19 -7.46
C TYR A 5 -15.06 1.49 -7.12
N GLU A 6 -15.00 0.18 -6.92
CA GLU A 6 -16.19 -0.68 -6.88
C GLU A 6 -16.25 -1.47 -5.57
N VAL A 7 -17.46 -1.86 -5.17
CA VAL A 7 -17.67 -2.74 -4.02
C VAL A 7 -18.58 -3.91 -4.42
N TRP A 8 -18.20 -5.10 -3.98
CA TRP A 8 -18.99 -6.32 -4.15
C TRP A 8 -20.04 -6.44 -3.05
N ILE A 9 -21.19 -6.98 -3.41
CA ILE A 9 -22.32 -7.29 -2.51
C ILE A 9 -22.73 -8.75 -2.71
N GLU A 10 -22.22 -9.61 -1.84
CA GLU A 10 -22.55 -11.03 -1.81
C GLU A 10 -23.91 -11.28 -1.15
N ILE A 11 -24.71 -12.20 -1.70
CA ILE A 11 -26.14 -12.36 -1.38
C ILE A 11 -26.34 -12.67 0.10
N GLN A 12 -25.69 -13.73 0.60
CA GLN A 12 -25.87 -14.19 1.97
C GLN A 12 -25.28 -13.22 2.99
N ALA A 13 -24.11 -12.64 2.69
CA ALA A 13 -23.44 -11.70 3.58
C ALA A 13 -24.23 -10.39 3.74
N ASN A 14 -24.90 -9.94 2.67
CA ASN A 14 -25.67 -8.70 2.63
C ASN A 14 -27.19 -8.91 2.63
N LYS A 15 -27.66 -10.12 2.96
CA LYS A 15 -29.08 -10.50 2.92
C LYS A 15 -30.01 -9.49 3.60
N LYS A 16 -29.64 -9.01 4.79
CA LYS A 16 -30.46 -8.02 5.54
C LYS A 16 -30.59 -6.69 4.81
N LEU A 17 -29.58 -6.33 4.03
CA LEU A 17 -29.54 -5.12 3.22
C LEU A 17 -30.39 -5.28 1.96
N ILE A 18 -30.22 -6.39 1.25
CA ILE A 18 -30.96 -6.69 0.01
C ILE A 18 -32.47 -6.78 0.28
N LEU A 19 -32.88 -7.32 1.42
CA LEU A 19 -34.29 -7.43 1.82
C LEU A 19 -34.94 -6.10 2.25
N ASP A 20 -34.17 -5.01 2.39
CA ASP A 20 -34.63 -3.74 2.94
C ASP A 20 -34.11 -2.57 2.08
N SER A 21 -34.95 -2.13 1.14
CA SER A 21 -34.58 -1.12 0.12
C SER A 21 -34.18 0.24 0.72
N GLU A 22 -34.73 0.62 1.88
CA GLU A 22 -34.33 1.85 2.57
C GLU A 22 -32.92 1.71 3.15
N LYS A 23 -32.61 0.61 3.83
CA LYS A 23 -31.24 0.35 4.31
C LYS A 23 -30.26 0.21 3.15
N PHE A 24 -30.67 -0.45 2.06
CA PHE A 24 -29.86 -0.56 0.86
C PHE A 24 -29.49 0.82 0.32
N ARG A 25 -30.47 1.74 0.22
CA ARG A 25 -30.21 3.14 -0.17
C ARG A 25 -29.24 3.83 0.76
N GLU A 26 -29.43 3.76 2.07
CA GLU A 26 -28.52 4.36 3.05
C GLU A 26 -27.07 3.88 2.88
N ALA A 27 -26.88 2.57 2.63
CA ALA A 27 -25.55 2.03 2.35
C ALA A 27 -24.98 2.55 1.02
N MET A 28 -25.78 2.61 -0.04
CA MET A 28 -25.34 3.12 -1.35
C MET A 28 -24.97 4.60 -1.31
N GLU A 29 -25.67 5.42 -0.50
CA GLU A 29 -25.30 6.82 -0.27
C GLU A 29 -23.93 6.94 0.40
N LYS A 30 -23.62 6.04 1.35
CA LYS A 30 -22.29 5.98 1.97
C LYS A 30 -21.22 5.52 0.98
N CYS A 31 -21.49 4.52 0.13
CA CYS A 31 -20.60 4.11 -0.97
C CYS A 31 -20.29 5.29 -1.89
N LYS A 32 -21.31 6.02 -2.34
CA LYS A 32 -21.15 7.21 -3.17
C LYS A 32 -20.35 8.30 -2.46
N LYS A 33 -20.58 8.50 -1.15
CA LYS A 33 -19.84 9.48 -0.35
C LYS A 33 -18.35 9.11 -0.20
N ALA A 34 -18.03 7.82 -0.13
CA ALA A 34 -16.66 7.29 -0.09
C ALA A 34 -15.92 7.43 -1.43
N GLY A 35 -16.67 7.64 -2.53
CA GLY A 35 -16.15 7.87 -3.88
C GLY A 35 -16.28 6.66 -4.80
N MET A 36 -17.05 5.64 -4.42
CA MET A 36 -17.30 4.47 -5.25
C MET A 36 -18.08 4.85 -6.51
N THR A 37 -17.66 4.30 -7.64
CA THR A 37 -18.18 4.56 -8.99
C THR A 37 -19.15 3.47 -9.46
N GLY A 38 -19.06 2.26 -8.91
CA GLY A 38 -19.90 1.14 -9.30
C GLY A 38 -20.12 0.13 -8.19
N ILE A 39 -21.18 -0.67 -8.33
CA ILE A 39 -21.58 -1.71 -7.38
C ILE A 39 -21.66 -3.03 -8.14
N ILE A 40 -20.97 -4.05 -7.65
CA ILE A 40 -21.05 -5.41 -8.17
C ILE A 40 -22.00 -6.19 -7.26
N LEU A 41 -23.22 -6.46 -7.74
CA LEU A 41 -24.23 -7.21 -7.01
C LEU A 41 -24.20 -8.66 -7.46
N SER A 42 -23.96 -9.60 -6.55
CA SER A 42 -24.18 -11.02 -6.82
C SER A 42 -25.66 -11.24 -7.13
N VAL A 43 -25.95 -11.70 -8.35
CA VAL A 43 -27.32 -12.01 -8.78
C VAL A 43 -27.58 -13.52 -8.85
N LYS A 44 -26.50 -14.31 -8.89
CA LYS A 44 -26.48 -15.76 -8.73
C LYS A 44 -25.19 -16.16 -7.98
N ASP A 45 -25.33 -16.70 -6.78
CA ASP A 45 -24.20 -17.20 -5.99
C ASP A 45 -23.94 -18.70 -6.25
N THR A 46 -23.05 -19.29 -5.45
CA THR A 46 -22.66 -20.70 -5.49
C THR A 46 -23.81 -21.69 -5.26
N SER A 47 -24.98 -21.24 -4.80
CA SER A 47 -26.16 -22.09 -4.63
C SER A 47 -26.85 -22.43 -5.96
N GLY A 48 -26.62 -21.65 -7.02
CA GLY A 48 -27.31 -21.79 -8.32
C GLY A 48 -28.67 -21.09 -8.42
N PHE A 49 -29.17 -20.47 -7.34
CA PHE A 49 -30.41 -19.71 -7.35
C PHE A 49 -30.19 -18.23 -7.69
N VAL A 50 -31.22 -17.58 -8.23
CA VAL A 50 -31.13 -16.19 -8.71
C VAL A 50 -31.99 -15.20 -7.90
N LEU A 51 -31.53 -13.96 -7.75
CA LEU A 51 -32.24 -12.86 -7.07
C LEU A 51 -33.25 -12.10 -7.94
N TYR A 52 -33.46 -12.56 -9.17
CA TYR A 52 -34.24 -11.88 -10.18
C TYR A 52 -35.27 -12.83 -10.81
N LYS A 53 -36.21 -12.28 -11.58
CA LYS A 53 -37.24 -13.08 -12.24
C LYS A 53 -36.67 -13.77 -13.46
N SER A 54 -36.36 -15.06 -13.33
CA SER A 54 -35.85 -15.90 -14.41
C SER A 54 -36.90 -16.90 -14.88
N SER A 55 -36.88 -17.21 -16.18
CA SER A 55 -37.62 -18.34 -16.75
C SER A 55 -36.80 -19.64 -16.79
N LEU A 56 -35.49 -19.55 -16.48
CA LEU A 56 -34.51 -20.61 -16.62
C LEU A 56 -34.02 -21.15 -15.26
N ALA A 57 -33.80 -20.25 -14.30
CA ALA A 57 -33.28 -20.56 -12.98
C ALA A 57 -34.34 -20.38 -11.88
N ASP A 58 -34.17 -21.15 -10.78
CA ASP A 58 -35.04 -21.08 -9.62
C ASP A 58 -34.75 -19.83 -8.79
N HIS A 59 -35.80 -19.15 -8.32
CA HIS A 59 -35.65 -17.94 -7.53
C HIS A 59 -35.10 -18.23 -6.13
N TYR A 60 -34.31 -17.29 -5.59
CA TYR A 60 -33.62 -17.43 -4.31
C TYR A 60 -34.54 -17.68 -3.11
N SER A 61 -35.83 -17.35 -3.23
CA SER A 61 -36.87 -17.67 -2.23
C SER A 61 -37.06 -19.17 -2.00
N GLU A 62 -36.77 -20.01 -3.00
CA GLU A 62 -36.83 -21.48 -2.86
C GLU A 62 -35.69 -21.99 -1.96
N PHE A 63 -34.52 -21.36 -2.02
CA PHE A 63 -33.38 -21.69 -1.18
C PHE A 63 -33.49 -21.07 0.21
N ASP A 64 -33.99 -19.84 0.30
CA ASP A 64 -34.06 -19.06 1.52
C ASP A 64 -35.38 -18.30 1.63
N GLY A 65 -36.31 -18.86 2.41
CA GLY A 65 -37.68 -18.35 2.57
C GLY A 65 -37.82 -16.96 3.22
N LYS A 66 -36.72 -16.25 3.50
CA LYS A 66 -36.80 -14.82 3.83
C LYS A 66 -36.91 -13.93 2.59
N PHE A 67 -36.48 -14.42 1.42
CA PHE A 67 -36.70 -13.74 0.15
C PHE A 67 -38.11 -14.04 -0.36
N ALA A 68 -38.79 -13.02 -0.87
CA ALA A 68 -40.14 -13.16 -1.42
C ALA A 68 -40.09 -13.50 -2.91
N ALA A 69 -40.85 -14.52 -3.34
CA ALA A 69 -40.82 -15.04 -4.71
C ALA A 69 -41.35 -14.04 -5.77
N ASP A 70 -42.16 -13.07 -5.36
CA ASP A 70 -42.78 -12.09 -6.24
C ASP A 70 -41.97 -10.79 -6.40
N ILE A 71 -40.93 -10.60 -5.59
CA ILE A 71 -40.04 -9.45 -5.61
C ILE A 71 -38.87 -9.70 -6.56
N ASP A 72 -38.53 -8.68 -7.35
CA ASP A 72 -37.33 -8.65 -8.18
C ASP A 72 -36.27 -7.80 -7.47
N TYR A 73 -35.44 -8.46 -6.65
CA TYR A 73 -34.47 -7.76 -5.80
C TYR A 73 -33.39 -7.07 -6.63
N VAL A 74 -33.02 -7.64 -7.79
CA VAL A 74 -32.06 -7.01 -8.70
C VAL A 74 -32.62 -5.71 -9.26
N ALA A 75 -33.87 -5.71 -9.74
CA ALA A 75 -34.49 -4.48 -10.25
C ALA A 75 -34.58 -3.38 -9.19
N GLU A 76 -34.94 -3.71 -7.95
CA GLU A 76 -34.99 -2.75 -6.84
C GLU A 76 -33.61 -2.18 -6.50
N CYS A 77 -32.61 -3.04 -6.34
CA CYS A 77 -31.23 -2.62 -6.05
C CYS A 77 -30.66 -1.76 -7.18
N PHE A 78 -30.78 -2.19 -8.44
CA PHE A 78 -30.27 -1.45 -9.61
C PHE A 78 -30.93 -0.08 -9.75
N LYS A 79 -32.23 0.03 -9.47
CA LYS A 79 -32.91 1.33 -9.45
C LYS A 79 -32.26 2.30 -8.46
N ILE A 80 -32.00 1.84 -7.23
CA ILE A 80 -31.37 2.67 -6.19
C ILE A 80 -29.95 3.10 -6.60
N ILE A 81 -29.14 2.16 -7.11
CA ILE A 81 -27.76 2.42 -7.53
C ILE A 81 -27.72 3.47 -8.66
N ARG A 82 -28.59 3.32 -9.66
CA ARG A 82 -28.70 4.26 -10.81
C ARG A 82 -29.17 5.64 -10.39
N GLU A 83 -30.13 5.75 -9.48
CA GLU A 83 -30.60 7.04 -8.95
C GLU A 83 -29.49 7.82 -8.24
N LEU A 84 -28.49 7.13 -7.68
CA LEU A 84 -27.30 7.72 -7.06
C LEU A 84 -26.14 7.95 -8.05
N GLY A 85 -26.34 7.64 -9.33
CA GLY A 85 -25.36 7.84 -10.39
C GLY A 85 -24.12 6.97 -10.24
N MET A 86 -24.28 5.72 -9.82
CA MET A 86 -23.24 4.68 -9.83
C MET A 86 -23.58 3.63 -10.89
N LYS A 87 -22.56 2.93 -11.39
CA LYS A 87 -22.71 1.83 -12.33
C LYS A 87 -23.22 0.56 -11.64
N CYS A 88 -24.02 -0.23 -12.34
CA CYS A 88 -24.57 -1.51 -11.88
C CYS A 88 -23.87 -2.67 -12.60
N TYR A 89 -23.16 -3.49 -11.84
CA TYR A 89 -22.55 -4.72 -12.32
C TYR A 89 -23.27 -5.93 -11.71
N ALA A 90 -23.46 -6.97 -12.52
CA ALA A 90 -24.09 -8.22 -12.08
C ALA A 90 -23.05 -9.34 -12.01
N ALA A 91 -22.91 -9.95 -10.84
CA ALA A 91 -21.99 -11.06 -10.62
C ALA A 91 -22.69 -12.43 -10.68
N PHE A 92 -22.05 -13.37 -11.38
CA PHE A 92 -22.50 -14.75 -11.57
C PHE A 92 -21.40 -15.74 -11.21
N ASP A 93 -21.64 -16.59 -10.21
CA ASP A 93 -20.82 -17.79 -9.97
C ASP A 93 -21.11 -18.86 -11.05
N VAL A 94 -20.40 -18.88 -12.16
CA VAL A 94 -20.84 -19.62 -13.36
C VAL A 94 -20.93 -21.13 -13.15
N PHE A 95 -19.84 -21.80 -12.79
CA PHE A 95 -19.86 -23.27 -12.68
C PHE A 95 -20.12 -23.80 -11.27
N ALA A 96 -20.32 -22.92 -10.28
CA ALA A 96 -20.73 -23.30 -8.94
C ALA A 96 -22.27 -23.24 -8.82
N GLU A 97 -22.88 -24.41 -8.68
CA GLU A 97 -24.32 -24.64 -8.90
C GLU A 97 -24.93 -25.49 -7.77
N GLY A 98 -24.32 -25.45 -6.58
CA GLY A 98 -24.85 -26.13 -5.41
C GLY A 98 -23.90 -26.15 -4.22
N ASN A 99 -24.40 -26.66 -3.09
CA ASN A 99 -23.64 -26.73 -1.85
C ASN A 99 -23.90 -28.06 -1.11
N LYS A 100 -22.84 -28.72 -0.65
CA LYS A 100 -22.88 -29.98 0.10
C LYS A 100 -23.43 -29.81 1.52
N LYS A 101 -23.18 -28.68 2.17
CA LYS A 101 -23.63 -28.41 3.55
C LYS A 101 -25.11 -28.02 3.57
N ASN A 102 -25.51 -27.13 2.65
CA ASN A 102 -26.88 -26.64 2.52
C ASN A 102 -27.52 -27.23 1.25
N ARG A 103 -27.67 -28.56 1.19
CA ARG A 103 -28.22 -29.23 0.00
C ARG A 103 -29.67 -28.82 -0.26
N HIS A 104 -30.01 -28.56 -1.52
CA HIS A 104 -31.38 -28.34 -1.96
C HIS A 104 -31.68 -29.13 -3.26
N PRO A 105 -32.86 -29.78 -3.42
CA PRO A 105 -33.16 -30.60 -4.60
C PRO A 105 -33.16 -29.86 -5.95
N LEU A 106 -33.34 -28.53 -5.95
CA LEU A 106 -33.38 -27.71 -7.16
C LEU A 106 -32.00 -27.24 -7.64
N MET A 107 -30.94 -27.43 -6.83
CA MET A 107 -29.57 -27.08 -7.20
C MET A 107 -29.10 -27.88 -8.42
N LYS A 108 -28.60 -27.20 -9.45
CA LYS A 108 -28.22 -27.87 -10.70
C LYS A 108 -26.97 -28.74 -10.55
N GLY A 109 -26.14 -28.47 -9.55
CA GLY A 109 -25.01 -29.31 -9.14
C GLY A 109 -25.40 -30.73 -8.70
N PHE A 110 -26.67 -31.00 -8.41
CA PHE A 110 -27.18 -32.36 -8.15
C PHE A 110 -27.92 -32.99 -9.31
N ARG A 111 -28.04 -32.30 -10.45
CA ARG A 111 -28.66 -32.84 -11.65
C ARG A 111 -27.75 -33.92 -12.24
N GLU A 112 -28.34 -35.10 -12.47
CA GLU A 112 -27.62 -36.25 -13.03
C GLU A 112 -26.97 -35.89 -14.38
N GLY A 113 -25.68 -36.18 -14.49
CA GLY A 113 -24.86 -35.93 -15.68
C GLY A 113 -24.24 -34.53 -15.74
N TRP A 114 -24.64 -33.62 -14.85
CA TRP A 114 -24.05 -32.27 -14.77
C TRP A 114 -22.90 -32.22 -13.77
N GLN A 115 -22.87 -33.13 -12.79
CA GLN A 115 -21.91 -33.10 -11.70
C GLN A 115 -20.49 -33.40 -12.20
N CYS A 116 -19.49 -32.75 -11.61
CA CYS A 116 -18.10 -33.17 -11.82
C CYS A 116 -17.84 -34.56 -11.21
N GLU A 117 -16.93 -35.32 -11.82
CA GLU A 117 -16.33 -36.53 -11.25
C GLU A 117 -14.93 -36.22 -10.72
N VAL A 118 -14.67 -36.72 -9.50
CA VAL A 118 -13.51 -36.42 -8.67
C VAL A 118 -12.56 -37.60 -8.66
N TYR A 119 -11.30 -37.36 -8.99
CA TYR A 119 -10.20 -38.32 -8.84
C TYR A 119 -9.47 -38.15 -7.50
N GLY A 120 -9.32 -39.23 -6.75
CA GLY A 120 -8.64 -39.20 -5.45
C GLY A 120 -8.38 -40.60 -4.88
N LEU A 121 -8.00 -40.65 -3.61
CA LEU A 121 -7.81 -41.90 -2.87
C LEU A 121 -9.00 -42.18 -1.94
N ASP A 122 -9.47 -43.43 -1.94
CA ASP A 122 -10.48 -43.91 -0.97
C ASP A 122 -9.88 -44.09 0.45
N GLU A 123 -10.70 -44.49 1.41
CA GLU A 123 -10.27 -44.77 2.80
C GLU A 123 -9.18 -45.86 2.88
N GLY A 124 -9.16 -46.79 1.91
CA GLY A 124 -8.15 -47.84 1.79
C GLY A 124 -6.86 -47.39 1.11
N GLY A 125 -6.80 -46.15 0.62
CA GLY A 125 -5.66 -45.61 -0.13
C GLY A 125 -5.63 -46.02 -1.61
N ASN A 126 -6.73 -46.56 -2.15
CA ASN A 126 -6.83 -46.92 -3.57
C ASN A 126 -7.27 -45.73 -4.40
N ALA A 127 -6.68 -45.59 -5.58
CA ALA A 127 -7.04 -44.58 -6.57
C ALA A 127 -8.42 -44.89 -7.15
N VAL A 128 -9.36 -43.94 -7.05
CA VAL A 128 -10.74 -44.10 -7.51
C VAL A 128 -11.27 -42.78 -8.10
N ILE A 129 -12.27 -42.91 -8.97
CA ILE A 129 -13.08 -41.79 -9.49
C ILE A 129 -14.51 -41.96 -8.96
N GLN A 130 -15.11 -40.87 -8.49
CA GLN A 130 -16.51 -40.87 -8.08
C GLN A 130 -17.17 -39.52 -8.33
N LYS A 131 -18.50 -39.45 -8.32
CA LYS A 131 -19.22 -38.17 -8.45
C LYS A 131 -18.91 -37.23 -7.29
N SER A 132 -18.79 -35.94 -7.59
CA SER A 132 -18.56 -34.88 -6.59
C SER A 132 -19.67 -34.80 -5.52
N THR A 133 -20.87 -35.28 -5.82
CA THR A 133 -22.03 -35.30 -4.92
C THR A 133 -22.08 -36.47 -3.93
N GLU A 134 -21.21 -37.48 -4.12
CA GLU A 134 -21.13 -38.63 -3.22
C GLU A 134 -20.81 -38.20 -1.77
N GLU A 135 -21.36 -38.93 -0.80
CA GLU A 135 -21.20 -38.59 0.62
C GLU A 135 -19.81 -38.94 1.15
N LYS A 136 -19.21 -40.04 0.67
CA LYS A 136 -17.88 -40.45 1.07
C LYS A 136 -16.86 -39.50 0.47
N ALA A 137 -16.07 -38.82 1.29
CA ALA A 137 -15.03 -37.95 0.77
C ALA A 137 -13.87 -38.79 0.22
N LEU A 138 -13.31 -38.37 -0.91
CA LEU A 138 -11.99 -38.82 -1.34
C LEU A 138 -10.92 -37.91 -0.74
N LYS A 139 -9.73 -38.47 -0.59
CA LYS A 139 -8.54 -37.68 -0.39
C LYS A 139 -8.01 -37.19 -1.74
N THR A 140 -8.04 -35.88 -1.93
CA THR A 140 -7.60 -35.20 -3.17
C THR A 140 -6.33 -34.39 -2.92
N VAL A 141 -5.73 -33.88 -3.99
CA VAL A 141 -4.58 -32.96 -4.00
C VAL A 141 -4.91 -31.78 -4.89
N GLY A 142 -4.32 -30.61 -4.63
CA GLY A 142 -4.59 -29.39 -5.41
C GLY A 142 -6.05 -28.93 -5.36
N SER A 143 -6.78 -29.25 -4.27
CA SER A 143 -8.07 -28.62 -3.96
C SER A 143 -7.80 -27.23 -3.40
N ILE A 144 -8.43 -26.21 -3.98
CA ILE A 144 -8.32 -24.84 -3.49
C ILE A 144 -9.63 -24.31 -2.90
N ASP A 145 -10.76 -25.00 -3.11
CA ASP A 145 -12.07 -24.64 -2.58
C ASP A 145 -12.60 -25.74 -1.65
N ASP A 146 -12.39 -25.55 -0.35
CA ASP A 146 -12.88 -26.46 0.70
C ASP A 146 -14.22 -26.00 1.31
N PHE A 147 -14.90 -25.01 0.71
CA PHE A 147 -16.10 -24.40 1.32
C PHE A 147 -17.36 -25.28 1.19
N GLY A 148 -17.31 -26.30 0.35
CA GLY A 148 -18.36 -27.31 0.19
C GLY A 148 -19.30 -27.04 -0.98
N GLU A 149 -18.94 -26.16 -1.90
CA GLU A 149 -19.64 -25.96 -3.17
C GLU A 149 -19.59 -27.22 -4.04
N ILE A 150 -20.54 -27.30 -4.96
CA ILE A 150 -20.61 -28.34 -5.97
C ILE A 150 -20.54 -27.65 -7.32
N PHE A 151 -19.49 -28.00 -8.06
CA PHE A 151 -19.30 -27.51 -9.41
C PHE A 151 -19.95 -28.47 -10.41
N VAL A 152 -20.51 -27.88 -11.46
CA VAL A 152 -20.96 -28.59 -12.66
C VAL A 152 -19.84 -28.66 -13.68
N ASN A 153 -19.82 -29.70 -14.51
CA ASN A 153 -18.72 -29.97 -15.44
C ASN A 153 -18.71 -28.95 -16.60
N PRO A 154 -17.68 -28.09 -16.72
CA PRO A 154 -17.57 -27.13 -17.83
C PRO A 154 -17.45 -27.79 -19.21
N GLY A 155 -16.98 -29.04 -19.28
CA GLY A 155 -16.92 -29.82 -20.51
C GLY A 155 -18.29 -30.28 -21.01
N ASN A 156 -19.32 -30.24 -20.17
CA ASN A 156 -20.67 -30.63 -20.56
C ASN A 156 -21.36 -29.50 -21.35
N LYS A 157 -21.75 -29.81 -22.60
CA LYS A 157 -22.42 -28.87 -23.51
C LYS A 157 -23.77 -28.35 -22.99
N GLU A 158 -24.52 -29.18 -22.26
CA GLU A 158 -25.79 -28.76 -21.65
C GLU A 158 -25.57 -27.72 -20.55
N VAL A 159 -24.53 -27.92 -19.73
CA VAL A 159 -24.12 -26.99 -18.67
C VAL A 159 -23.74 -25.65 -19.31
N CYS A 160 -22.80 -25.64 -20.26
CA CYS A 160 -22.40 -24.42 -20.96
C CYS A 160 -23.58 -23.70 -21.63
N SER A 161 -24.52 -24.46 -22.23
CA SER A 161 -25.70 -23.87 -22.89
C SER A 161 -26.67 -23.22 -21.89
N TYR A 162 -26.85 -23.84 -20.72
CA TYR A 162 -27.68 -23.29 -19.65
C TYR A 162 -27.09 -22.00 -19.10
N GLU A 163 -25.81 -22.00 -18.72
CA GLU A 163 -25.13 -20.81 -18.19
C GLU A 163 -25.15 -19.65 -19.19
N LEU A 164 -24.87 -19.93 -20.48
CA LEU A 164 -24.91 -18.91 -21.53
C LEU A 164 -26.32 -18.35 -21.72
N SER A 165 -27.35 -19.19 -21.63
CA SER A 165 -28.75 -18.76 -21.76
C SER A 165 -29.17 -17.90 -20.57
N LEU A 166 -28.70 -18.21 -19.36
CA LEU A 166 -28.97 -17.44 -18.16
C LEU A 166 -28.32 -16.05 -18.23
N LEU A 167 -27.05 -15.98 -18.64
CA LEU A 167 -26.34 -14.71 -18.86
C LEU A 167 -27.03 -13.86 -19.94
N LYS A 168 -27.49 -14.49 -21.03
CA LYS A 168 -28.24 -13.82 -22.10
C LYS A 168 -29.58 -13.27 -21.61
N GLU A 169 -30.37 -14.08 -20.91
CA GLU A 169 -31.66 -13.65 -20.33
C GLU A 169 -31.46 -12.43 -19.43
N PHE A 170 -30.42 -12.46 -18.59
CA PHE A 170 -30.13 -11.35 -17.70
C PHE A 170 -29.68 -10.08 -18.45
N ALA A 171 -28.76 -10.22 -19.40
CA ALA A 171 -28.25 -9.12 -20.21
C ALA A 171 -29.39 -8.38 -20.93
N GLU A 172 -30.28 -9.11 -21.61
CA GLU A 172 -31.39 -8.55 -22.38
C GLU A 172 -32.44 -7.86 -21.48
N ASN A 173 -32.72 -8.43 -20.30
CA ASN A 173 -33.78 -7.95 -19.41
C ASN A 173 -33.36 -6.79 -18.50
N TYR A 174 -32.13 -6.82 -17.97
CA TYR A 174 -31.69 -5.86 -16.94
C TYR A 174 -30.72 -4.80 -17.48
N LYS A 175 -30.02 -5.07 -18.59
CA LYS A 175 -29.03 -4.18 -19.21
C LYS A 175 -28.08 -3.55 -18.19
N PRO A 176 -27.34 -4.36 -17.41
CA PRO A 176 -26.34 -3.84 -16.48
C PRO A 176 -25.26 -3.03 -17.22
N ASP A 177 -24.49 -2.23 -16.50
CA ASP A 177 -23.29 -1.59 -17.05
C ASP A 177 -22.20 -2.64 -17.36
N GLY A 178 -22.20 -3.76 -16.63
CA GLY A 178 -21.36 -4.91 -16.93
C GLY A 178 -21.79 -6.20 -16.26
N ILE A 179 -21.29 -7.32 -16.78
CA ILE A 179 -21.43 -8.66 -16.21
C ILE A 179 -20.07 -9.11 -15.73
N VAL A 180 -20.01 -9.57 -14.48
CA VAL A 180 -18.81 -10.10 -13.84
C VAL A 180 -19.01 -11.59 -13.64
N LEU A 181 -18.16 -12.40 -14.24
CA LEU A 181 -18.16 -13.82 -13.94
C LEU A 181 -17.25 -14.10 -12.74
N ASP A 182 -17.67 -15.03 -11.88
CA ASP A 182 -16.85 -15.67 -10.86
C ASP A 182 -16.94 -17.19 -11.09
N ARG A 183 -15.94 -17.93 -10.63
CA ARG A 183 -15.88 -19.40 -10.70
C ARG A 183 -16.06 -19.95 -12.10
N VAL A 184 -15.56 -19.24 -13.12
CA VAL A 184 -15.43 -19.73 -14.50
C VAL A 184 -14.22 -20.66 -14.64
N ARG A 185 -14.20 -21.69 -13.80
CA ARG A 185 -13.09 -22.62 -13.65
C ARG A 185 -13.61 -23.93 -13.11
N TYR A 186 -12.72 -24.90 -12.99
CA TYR A 186 -12.99 -26.10 -12.22
C TYR A 186 -12.73 -25.85 -10.72
N VAL A 187 -13.30 -26.68 -9.86
CA VAL A 187 -13.14 -26.57 -8.40
C VAL A 187 -11.70 -26.85 -7.94
N GLY A 188 -10.98 -27.74 -8.63
CA GLY A 188 -9.60 -28.08 -8.29
C GLY A 188 -9.00 -29.13 -9.22
N LEU A 189 -7.76 -29.55 -8.92
CA LEU A 189 -6.97 -30.41 -9.81
C LEU A 189 -7.62 -31.77 -10.03
N SER A 190 -8.30 -32.26 -8.99
CA SER A 190 -9.02 -33.54 -8.97
C SER A 190 -10.28 -33.59 -9.82
N THR A 191 -10.59 -32.54 -10.60
CA THR A 191 -11.79 -32.47 -11.44
C THR A 191 -11.45 -31.86 -12.80
N ASP A 192 -12.11 -32.23 -13.90
CA ASP A 192 -13.15 -33.23 -14.03
C ASP A 192 -12.60 -34.51 -14.66
N PHE A 193 -12.81 -35.66 -14.01
CA PHE A 193 -12.32 -36.97 -14.46
C PHE A 193 -13.40 -37.88 -15.06
N SER A 194 -14.54 -37.31 -15.45
CA SER A 194 -15.63 -38.06 -16.05
C SER A 194 -15.24 -38.67 -17.40
N GLU A 195 -15.98 -39.69 -17.83
CA GLU A 195 -15.79 -40.30 -19.15
C GLU A 195 -15.95 -39.27 -20.29
N CYS A 196 -16.84 -38.29 -20.14
CA CYS A 196 -17.01 -37.20 -21.10
C CYS A 196 -15.73 -36.37 -21.24
N SER A 197 -15.13 -35.96 -20.11
CA SER A 197 -13.89 -35.20 -20.11
C SER A 197 -12.70 -36.00 -20.62
N ARG A 198 -12.63 -37.30 -20.32
CA ARG A 198 -11.61 -38.21 -20.88
C ARG A 198 -11.68 -38.25 -22.40
N LEU A 199 -12.86 -38.51 -22.96
CA LEU A 199 -13.06 -38.62 -24.42
C LEU A 199 -12.75 -37.31 -25.15
N GLU A 200 -13.14 -36.15 -24.60
CA GLU A 200 -12.81 -34.86 -25.20
C GLU A 200 -11.31 -34.55 -25.10
N TRP A 201 -10.66 -34.89 -23.99
CA TRP A 201 -9.22 -34.73 -23.84
C TRP A 201 -8.44 -35.67 -24.77
N GLU A 202 -8.80 -36.95 -24.88
CA GLU A 202 -8.18 -37.90 -25.83
C GLU A 202 -8.22 -37.35 -27.27
N ALA A 203 -9.36 -36.78 -27.66
CA ALA A 203 -9.54 -36.13 -28.95
C ALA A 203 -8.67 -34.88 -29.10
N TYR A 204 -8.57 -34.04 -28.07
CA TYR A 204 -7.73 -32.83 -28.03
C TYR A 204 -6.23 -33.16 -28.11
N ALA A 205 -5.79 -34.16 -27.35
CA ALA A 205 -4.38 -34.54 -27.21
C ALA A 205 -3.92 -35.55 -28.28
N HIS A 206 -4.85 -36.08 -29.09
CA HIS A 206 -4.62 -37.17 -30.04
C HIS A 206 -4.02 -38.43 -29.38
N VAL A 207 -4.56 -38.80 -28.22
CA VAL A 207 -4.12 -39.94 -27.40
C VAL A 207 -5.13 -41.10 -27.53
N THR A 208 -4.63 -42.33 -27.50
CA THR A 208 -5.43 -43.55 -27.42
C THR A 208 -4.73 -44.57 -26.52
N GLY A 209 -5.48 -45.26 -25.64
CA GLY A 209 -4.95 -46.38 -24.86
C GLY A 209 -4.08 -45.96 -23.67
N GLU A 210 -4.39 -44.81 -23.10
CA GLU A 210 -3.89 -44.32 -21.82
C GLU A 210 -4.33 -45.20 -20.64
N ASN A 211 -3.55 -45.18 -19.57
CA ASN A 211 -3.99 -45.65 -18.27
C ASN A 211 -4.70 -44.50 -17.56
N TRP A 212 -6.02 -44.41 -17.73
CA TRP A 212 -6.82 -43.37 -17.10
C TRP A 212 -7.19 -43.72 -15.66
N PRO A 213 -7.06 -42.79 -14.69
CA PRO A 213 -6.51 -41.42 -14.78
C PRO A 213 -5.01 -41.29 -14.48
N GLU A 214 -4.31 -42.37 -14.14
CA GLU A 214 -2.95 -42.35 -13.58
C GLU A 214 -1.87 -41.82 -14.54
N ASP A 215 -2.09 -41.91 -15.86
CA ASP A 215 -1.21 -41.31 -16.86
C ASP A 215 -1.27 -39.76 -16.86
N ILE A 216 -2.32 -39.17 -16.25
CA ILE A 216 -2.42 -37.73 -16.00
C ILE A 216 -1.57 -37.36 -14.78
N TYR A 217 -1.88 -37.90 -13.60
CA TYR A 217 -1.04 -37.81 -12.41
C TYR A 217 -1.36 -38.94 -11.43
N THR A 218 -0.42 -39.23 -10.53
CA THR A 218 -0.64 -40.09 -9.37
C THR A 218 -0.55 -39.30 -8.08
N ILE A 219 -1.09 -39.85 -6.99
CA ILE A 219 -1.11 -39.20 -5.68
C ILE A 219 -0.11 -39.92 -4.76
N GLU A 220 0.90 -39.19 -4.28
CA GLU A 220 1.92 -39.73 -3.38
C GLU A 220 1.90 -39.05 -2.02
N GLN A 221 2.16 -39.85 -0.97
CA GLN A 221 2.36 -39.35 0.38
C GLN A 221 3.79 -38.82 0.55
N TYR A 222 3.92 -37.66 1.20
CA TYR A 222 5.20 -37.10 1.65
C TYR A 222 5.08 -36.64 3.11
N GLU A 223 6.19 -36.19 3.70
CA GLU A 223 6.27 -35.83 5.13
C GLU A 223 5.24 -34.76 5.54
N GLY A 224 4.85 -33.86 4.63
CA GLY A 224 3.88 -32.79 4.87
C GLY A 224 2.45 -33.06 4.37
N GLY A 225 2.14 -34.25 3.85
CA GLY A 225 0.81 -34.58 3.36
C GLY A 225 0.80 -35.40 2.08
N TRP A 226 0.02 -34.95 1.11
CA TRP A 226 -0.17 -35.63 -0.18
C TRP A 226 0.09 -34.63 -1.31
N ARG A 227 0.71 -35.12 -2.39
CA ARG A 227 1.01 -34.29 -3.57
C ARG A 227 0.70 -35.06 -4.84
N GLU A 228 0.41 -34.32 -5.89
CA GLU A 228 0.37 -34.81 -7.25
C GLU A 228 1.79 -35.11 -7.75
N ILE A 229 1.94 -36.21 -8.48
CA ILE A 229 3.11 -36.50 -9.30
C ILE A 229 2.67 -36.43 -10.76
N PRO A 230 3.08 -35.37 -11.50
CA PRO A 230 2.71 -35.22 -12.91
C PRO A 230 3.09 -36.45 -13.74
N GLY A 231 2.10 -37.03 -14.41
CA GLY A 231 2.28 -38.08 -15.40
C GLY A 231 2.63 -37.52 -16.79
N LYS A 232 2.84 -38.41 -17.77
CA LYS A 232 3.23 -38.03 -19.14
C LYS A 232 2.21 -37.12 -19.85
N TYR A 233 0.96 -37.12 -19.41
CA TYR A 233 -0.12 -36.33 -20.03
C TYR A 233 -0.61 -35.15 -19.19
N PHE A 234 0.03 -34.88 -18.04
CA PHE A 234 -0.37 -33.82 -17.12
C PHE A 234 -0.56 -32.45 -17.81
N GLY A 235 0.42 -32.01 -18.60
CA GLY A 235 0.35 -30.74 -19.31
C GLY A 235 -0.77 -30.69 -20.34
N SER A 236 -0.90 -31.72 -21.18
CA SER A 236 -1.97 -31.78 -22.19
C SER A 236 -3.37 -31.78 -21.59
N PHE A 237 -3.53 -32.32 -20.38
CA PHE A 237 -4.79 -32.30 -19.66
C PHE A 237 -5.12 -30.91 -19.11
N PHE A 238 -4.12 -30.18 -18.60
CA PHE A 238 -4.29 -28.78 -18.23
C PHE A 238 -4.63 -27.91 -19.45
N GLU A 239 -3.89 -28.05 -20.56
CA GLU A 239 -4.18 -27.36 -21.82
C GLU A 239 -5.62 -27.60 -22.29
N TYR A 240 -6.09 -28.86 -22.26
CA TYR A 240 -7.47 -29.20 -22.58
C TYR A 240 -8.46 -28.45 -21.67
N ARG A 241 -8.30 -28.52 -20.35
CA ARG A 241 -9.20 -27.86 -19.38
C ARG A 241 -9.22 -26.34 -19.59
N ALA A 242 -8.06 -25.72 -19.76
CA ALA A 242 -7.96 -24.29 -20.05
C ALA A 242 -8.67 -23.94 -21.38
N SER A 243 -8.56 -24.80 -22.40
CA SER A 243 -9.28 -24.63 -23.67
C SER A 243 -10.80 -24.71 -23.51
N VAL A 244 -11.32 -25.55 -22.60
CA VAL A 244 -12.75 -25.65 -22.31
C VAL A 244 -13.26 -24.33 -21.74
N ILE A 245 -12.56 -23.78 -20.74
CA ILE A 245 -12.90 -22.49 -20.13
C ILE A 245 -12.85 -21.36 -21.15
N LYS A 246 -11.78 -21.28 -21.96
CA LYS A 246 -11.69 -20.28 -23.04
C LYS A 246 -12.85 -20.37 -24.04
N ARG A 247 -13.27 -21.57 -24.44
CA ARG A 247 -14.43 -21.74 -25.33
C ARG A 247 -15.69 -21.16 -24.73
N PHE A 248 -15.92 -21.35 -23.43
CA PHE A 248 -17.05 -20.76 -22.74
C PHE A 248 -16.95 -19.23 -22.69
N ILE A 249 -15.82 -18.67 -22.24
CA ILE A 249 -15.57 -17.22 -22.22
C ILE A 249 -15.80 -16.59 -23.60
N LYS A 250 -15.28 -17.22 -24.66
CA LYS A 250 -15.50 -16.78 -26.04
C LYS A 250 -16.98 -16.77 -26.41
N SER A 251 -17.73 -17.81 -26.02
CA SER A 251 -19.17 -17.89 -26.28
C SER A 251 -19.94 -16.77 -25.57
N VAL A 252 -19.54 -16.41 -24.34
CA VAL A 252 -20.12 -15.27 -23.62
C VAL A 252 -19.79 -13.95 -24.32
N ARG A 253 -18.55 -13.74 -24.77
CA ARG A 253 -18.17 -12.54 -25.53
C ARG A 253 -18.98 -12.40 -26.81
N GLU A 254 -19.05 -13.45 -27.62
CA GLU A 254 -19.82 -13.46 -28.87
C GLU A 254 -21.32 -13.19 -28.61
N MET A 255 -21.89 -13.81 -27.57
CA MET A 255 -23.28 -13.56 -27.17
C MET A 255 -23.53 -12.09 -26.80
N LEU A 256 -22.64 -11.49 -26.02
CA LEU A 256 -22.78 -10.09 -25.61
C LEU A 256 -22.58 -9.14 -26.80
N GLU A 257 -21.65 -9.40 -27.72
CA GLU A 257 -21.49 -8.60 -28.95
C GLU A 257 -22.73 -8.63 -29.83
N GLU A 258 -23.41 -9.78 -29.92
CA GLU A 258 -24.62 -9.93 -30.74
C GLU A 258 -25.84 -9.26 -30.09
N THR A 259 -25.99 -9.37 -28.78
CA THR A 259 -27.26 -9.05 -28.10
C THR A 259 -27.22 -7.75 -27.30
N SER A 260 -26.08 -7.44 -26.68
CA SER A 260 -25.91 -6.35 -25.70
C SER A 260 -24.49 -5.76 -25.74
N PRO A 261 -24.04 -5.19 -26.87
CA PRO A 261 -22.65 -4.77 -27.08
C PRO A 261 -22.19 -3.62 -26.17
N GLU A 262 -23.11 -2.94 -25.50
CA GLU A 262 -22.83 -1.91 -24.51
C GLU A 262 -22.41 -2.46 -23.13
N ILE A 263 -22.67 -3.74 -22.86
CA ILE A 263 -22.39 -4.37 -21.57
C ILE A 263 -20.91 -4.74 -21.51
N GLU A 264 -20.24 -4.23 -20.47
CA GLU A 264 -18.86 -4.57 -20.17
C GLU A 264 -18.73 -6.02 -19.70
N PHE A 265 -17.82 -6.79 -20.30
CA PHE A 265 -17.59 -8.18 -19.96
C PHE A 265 -16.38 -8.33 -19.02
N CYS A 266 -16.62 -8.77 -17.79
CA CYS A 266 -15.60 -8.88 -16.76
C CYS A 266 -15.48 -10.33 -16.25
N ASP A 267 -14.28 -10.70 -15.81
CA ASP A 267 -14.00 -11.96 -15.10
C ASP A 267 -13.27 -11.66 -13.79
N TYR A 268 -13.69 -12.30 -12.69
CA TYR A 268 -12.99 -12.27 -11.42
C TYR A 268 -12.04 -13.48 -11.34
N THR A 269 -10.77 -13.20 -11.01
CA THR A 269 -9.73 -14.23 -10.92
C THR A 269 -8.94 -14.05 -9.63
N GLY A 270 -8.52 -15.13 -8.97
CA GLY A 270 -7.46 -15.05 -7.95
C GLY A 270 -6.11 -14.69 -8.58
N SER A 271 -5.30 -13.85 -7.94
CA SER A 271 -4.00 -13.40 -8.49
C SER A 271 -2.93 -14.47 -8.60
N TRP A 272 -3.16 -15.65 -8.01
CA TRP A 272 -2.21 -16.76 -7.91
C TRP A 272 -1.99 -17.52 -9.24
N TYR A 273 -1.75 -16.84 -10.36
CA TYR A 273 -1.55 -17.44 -11.69
C TYR A 273 -0.66 -18.70 -11.69
N PRO A 274 0.49 -18.75 -10.98
CA PRO A 274 1.34 -19.94 -10.96
C PRO A 274 0.65 -21.23 -10.45
N LEU A 275 -0.49 -21.13 -9.77
CA LEU A 275 -1.27 -22.28 -9.28
C LEU A 275 -2.51 -22.57 -10.14
N TYR A 276 -2.75 -21.86 -11.25
CA TYR A 276 -3.96 -22.03 -12.08
C TYR A 276 -4.07 -23.37 -12.80
N TYR A 277 -2.96 -24.13 -12.91
CA TYR A 277 -3.00 -25.52 -13.36
C TYR A 277 -3.95 -26.39 -12.52
N GLN A 278 -4.17 -26.02 -11.25
CA GLN A 278 -5.07 -26.72 -10.36
C GLN A 278 -6.53 -26.53 -10.79
N VAL A 279 -6.91 -25.35 -11.28
CA VAL A 279 -8.31 -25.04 -11.61
C VAL A 279 -8.65 -25.02 -13.08
N GLY A 280 -7.68 -25.33 -13.96
CA GLY A 280 -7.96 -25.57 -15.36
C GLY A 280 -8.50 -24.34 -16.12
N ALA A 281 -8.13 -23.13 -15.69
CA ALA A 281 -8.44 -21.87 -16.37
C ALA A 281 -7.13 -21.15 -16.72
N ASN A 282 -7.15 -20.33 -17.78
CA ASN A 282 -6.00 -19.54 -18.22
C ASN A 282 -6.44 -18.11 -18.57
N TRP A 283 -6.54 -17.26 -17.56
CA TRP A 283 -6.89 -15.84 -17.72
C TRP A 283 -5.73 -14.98 -18.23
N ALA A 284 -4.58 -15.57 -18.60
CA ALA A 284 -3.50 -14.82 -19.20
C ALA A 284 -3.83 -14.33 -20.61
N SER A 285 -3.00 -13.41 -21.09
CA SER A 285 -2.94 -13.02 -22.50
C SER A 285 -2.51 -14.19 -23.37
N GLU A 286 -3.02 -14.25 -24.60
CA GLU A 286 -2.48 -15.16 -25.62
C GLU A 286 -1.01 -14.89 -25.97
N GLN A 287 -0.49 -13.71 -25.64
CA GLN A 287 0.91 -13.33 -25.84
C GLN A 287 1.80 -13.71 -24.65
N TYR A 288 1.22 -14.17 -23.54
CA TYR A 288 1.98 -14.48 -22.34
C TYR A 288 2.75 -15.79 -22.48
N GLU A 289 4.08 -15.70 -22.51
CA GLU A 289 4.98 -16.85 -22.48
C GLU A 289 5.19 -17.35 -21.05
N SER A 290 4.28 -18.22 -20.59
CA SER A 290 4.34 -18.79 -19.25
C SER A 290 5.55 -19.72 -19.05
N THR A 291 6.26 -19.52 -17.94
CA THR A 291 7.32 -20.44 -17.46
C THR A 291 6.88 -21.27 -16.25
N GLU A 292 5.69 -20.97 -15.70
CA GLU A 292 5.13 -21.56 -14.50
C GLU A 292 4.68 -23.02 -14.70
N PHE A 293 4.43 -23.43 -15.95
CA PHE A 293 3.85 -24.74 -16.29
C PHE A 293 4.75 -25.55 -17.23
N PRO A 294 5.91 -26.05 -16.75
CA PRO A 294 6.93 -26.67 -17.59
C PRO A 294 6.51 -27.99 -18.26
N TRP A 295 5.38 -28.56 -17.83
CA TRP A 295 4.78 -29.77 -18.42
C TRP A 295 3.93 -29.50 -19.66
N CYS A 296 3.56 -28.25 -19.95
CA CYS A 296 2.74 -27.90 -21.10
C CYS A 296 3.59 -27.56 -22.33
N ASP A 297 2.99 -27.68 -23.51
CA ASP A 297 3.47 -27.00 -24.71
C ASP A 297 3.14 -25.51 -24.59
N ALA A 298 4.17 -24.66 -24.53
CA ALA A 298 3.99 -23.22 -24.32
C ALA A 298 3.11 -22.56 -25.39
N GLY A 299 3.23 -22.99 -26.66
CA GLY A 299 2.43 -22.45 -27.75
C GLY A 299 0.97 -22.85 -27.68
N LYS A 300 0.68 -24.11 -27.34
CA LYS A 300 -0.70 -24.56 -27.10
C LYS A 300 -1.31 -23.91 -25.89
N LEU A 301 -0.58 -23.80 -24.78
CA LEU A 301 -1.08 -23.18 -23.57
C LEU A 301 -1.38 -21.70 -23.80
N ALA A 302 -0.50 -20.95 -24.46
CA ALA A 302 -0.74 -19.55 -24.81
C ALA A 302 -2.05 -19.37 -25.61
N GLN A 303 -2.35 -20.27 -26.55
CA GLN A 303 -3.63 -20.28 -27.29
C GLN A 303 -4.87 -20.53 -26.43
N THR A 304 -4.73 -20.94 -25.18
CA THR A 304 -5.84 -21.08 -24.21
C THR A 304 -6.03 -19.84 -23.34
N GLY A 305 -5.14 -18.85 -23.41
CA GLY A 305 -5.30 -17.55 -22.77
C GLY A 305 -6.56 -16.82 -23.25
N TYR A 306 -7.25 -16.11 -22.36
CA TYR A 306 -8.50 -15.40 -22.70
C TYR A 306 -8.56 -13.94 -22.28
N ALA A 307 -7.46 -13.33 -21.81
CA ALA A 307 -7.49 -11.95 -21.32
C ALA A 307 -8.05 -10.95 -22.34
N GLU A 308 -7.81 -11.17 -23.64
CA GLU A 308 -8.27 -10.34 -24.74
C GLU A 308 -9.78 -10.42 -24.97
N LEU A 309 -10.43 -11.49 -24.52
CA LEU A 309 -11.87 -11.70 -24.67
C LEU A 309 -12.71 -11.01 -23.60
N THR A 310 -12.08 -10.48 -22.56
CA THR A 310 -12.72 -9.71 -21.49
C THR A 310 -12.40 -8.22 -21.65
N ASP A 311 -13.30 -7.35 -21.22
CA ASP A 311 -13.03 -5.92 -21.10
C ASP A 311 -12.19 -5.64 -19.85
N ARG A 312 -12.52 -6.30 -18.72
CA ARG A 312 -11.77 -6.22 -17.46
C ARG A 312 -11.51 -7.57 -16.80
N ILE A 313 -10.39 -7.65 -16.10
CA ILE A 313 -10.07 -8.74 -15.17
C ILE A 313 -9.99 -8.14 -13.77
N LEU A 314 -10.86 -8.60 -12.87
CA LEU A 314 -10.85 -8.24 -11.46
C LEU A 314 -9.98 -9.26 -10.71
N SER A 315 -8.73 -8.93 -10.43
CA SER A 315 -7.77 -9.87 -9.83
C SER A 315 -7.72 -9.74 -8.31
N GLY A 316 -7.98 -10.83 -7.59
CA GLY A 316 -8.00 -10.93 -6.13
C GLY A 316 -6.62 -10.85 -5.51
N PHE A 317 -6.25 -9.68 -4.98
CA PHE A 317 -5.04 -9.39 -4.22
C PHE A 317 -5.29 -9.65 -2.74
N TYR A 318 -5.74 -10.85 -2.41
CA TYR A 318 -6.30 -11.20 -1.09
C TYR A 318 -5.21 -11.53 -0.06
N TYR A 319 -4.41 -10.52 0.28
CA TYR A 319 -3.29 -10.61 1.22
C TYR A 319 -3.30 -9.43 2.20
N SER A 320 -3.05 -9.70 3.48
CA SER A 320 -2.90 -8.66 4.51
C SER A 320 -1.55 -7.93 4.43
N ASP A 321 -0.52 -8.62 3.92
CA ASP A 321 0.75 -8.04 3.54
C ASP A 321 0.60 -7.26 2.25
N ILE A 322 1.13 -6.04 2.22
CA ILE A 322 0.93 -5.11 1.11
C ILE A 322 2.13 -5.14 0.17
N TRP A 323 3.33 -5.22 0.72
CA TRP A 323 4.56 -5.07 -0.05
C TRP A 323 5.31 -6.39 -0.20
N MET A 324 5.99 -6.56 -1.33
CA MET A 324 6.82 -7.75 -1.57
C MET A 324 7.93 -7.91 -0.53
N SER A 325 8.42 -6.81 0.04
CA SER A 325 9.41 -6.83 1.12
C SER A 325 8.87 -7.47 2.40
N GLU A 326 7.59 -7.27 2.73
CA GLU A 326 6.95 -7.89 3.91
C GLU A 326 6.83 -9.41 3.70
N ALA A 327 6.46 -9.84 2.48
CA ALA A 327 6.43 -11.25 2.13
C ALA A 327 7.81 -11.91 2.25
N LYS A 328 8.87 -11.20 1.85
CA LYS A 328 10.26 -11.65 2.02
C LYS A 328 10.69 -11.70 3.49
N GLU A 329 10.39 -10.67 4.27
CA GLU A 329 10.74 -10.60 5.71
C GLU A 329 10.11 -11.75 6.51
N LYS A 330 8.87 -12.10 6.17
CA LYS A 330 8.11 -13.18 6.80
C LYS A 330 8.39 -14.57 6.24
N ASP A 331 9.30 -14.68 5.27
CA ASP A 331 9.63 -15.94 4.57
C ASP A 331 8.37 -16.65 4.02
N LEU A 332 7.47 -15.86 3.42
CA LEU A 332 6.24 -16.41 2.82
C LEU A 332 6.60 -17.25 1.58
N PRO A 333 5.74 -18.24 1.21
CA PRO A 333 6.07 -19.21 0.17
C PRO A 333 6.43 -18.62 -1.20
N ALA A 334 5.96 -17.41 -1.50
CA ALA A 334 6.37 -16.66 -2.68
C ALA A 334 6.21 -15.15 -2.48
N TYR A 335 6.95 -14.36 -3.27
CA TYR A 335 6.91 -12.89 -3.22
C TYR A 335 5.51 -12.30 -3.48
N TRP A 336 4.66 -13.02 -4.22
CA TRP A 336 3.31 -12.60 -4.59
C TRP A 336 2.27 -12.80 -3.49
N TYR A 337 2.67 -13.28 -2.30
CA TYR A 337 1.85 -13.28 -1.08
C TYR A 337 1.78 -11.87 -0.46
N SER A 338 1.56 -10.88 -1.30
CA SER A 338 1.40 -9.47 -0.97
C SER A 338 0.52 -8.80 -2.03
N VAL A 339 -0.09 -7.67 -1.69
CA VAL A 339 -0.89 -6.88 -2.65
C VAL A 339 -0.04 -6.46 -3.86
N GLU A 340 1.16 -5.94 -3.63
CA GLU A 340 2.09 -5.55 -4.69
C GLU A 340 2.53 -6.73 -5.54
N GLY A 341 2.97 -7.83 -4.93
CA GLY A 341 3.44 -8.98 -5.68
C GLY A 341 2.30 -9.68 -6.46
N SER A 342 1.06 -9.60 -5.97
CA SER A 342 -0.13 -10.02 -6.72
C SER A 342 -0.33 -9.20 -7.98
N TYR A 343 -0.13 -7.87 -7.91
CA TYR A 343 -0.12 -7.02 -9.09
C TYR A 343 0.97 -7.45 -10.08
N GLU A 344 2.21 -7.69 -9.63
CA GLU A 344 3.29 -8.05 -10.55
C GLU A 344 2.99 -9.33 -11.32
N ILE A 345 2.39 -10.34 -10.67
CA ILE A 345 1.91 -11.56 -11.34
C ILE A 345 0.78 -11.26 -12.32
N ALA A 346 -0.26 -10.55 -11.87
CA ALA A 346 -1.44 -10.30 -12.68
C ALA A 346 -1.12 -9.42 -13.91
N ALA A 347 -0.30 -8.40 -13.74
CA ALA A 347 0.15 -7.52 -14.81
C ALA A 347 1.00 -8.27 -15.83
N LYS A 348 1.93 -9.13 -15.37
CA LYS A 348 2.73 -9.97 -16.25
C LYS A 348 1.87 -10.95 -17.04
N ALA A 349 0.99 -11.71 -16.37
CA ALA A 349 0.13 -12.69 -17.03
C ALA A 349 -0.84 -12.06 -18.03
N THR A 350 -1.28 -10.83 -17.80
CA THR A 350 -2.23 -10.12 -18.69
C THR A 350 -1.54 -9.16 -19.67
N GLU A 351 -0.21 -9.17 -19.79
CA GLU A 351 0.56 -8.24 -20.63
C GLU A 351 0.17 -6.76 -20.39
N HIS A 352 0.03 -6.39 -19.11
CA HIS A 352 -0.34 -5.06 -18.64
C HIS A 352 -1.65 -4.53 -19.26
N LYS A 353 -2.66 -5.39 -19.40
CA LYS A 353 -4.01 -5.01 -19.87
C LYS A 353 -4.54 -3.78 -19.14
N GLU A 354 -5.03 -2.78 -19.90
CA GLU A 354 -5.62 -1.53 -19.33
C GLU A 354 -6.79 -1.83 -18.36
N GLY A 355 -7.58 -2.86 -18.66
CA GLY A 355 -8.71 -3.32 -17.85
C GLY A 355 -8.37 -4.21 -16.65
N LEU A 356 -7.10 -4.34 -16.25
CA LEU A 356 -6.76 -5.03 -15.00
C LEU A 356 -7.19 -4.18 -13.80
N VAL A 357 -7.88 -4.77 -12.83
CA VAL A 357 -8.32 -4.09 -11.59
C VAL A 357 -7.94 -4.93 -10.37
N GLY A 358 -7.21 -4.33 -9.43
CA GLY A 358 -6.88 -4.98 -8.17
C GLY A 358 -8.09 -5.08 -7.24
N SER A 359 -8.30 -6.26 -6.65
CA SER A 359 -9.45 -6.56 -5.80
C SER A 359 -9.00 -6.97 -4.40
N LEU A 360 -9.57 -6.38 -3.34
CA LEU A 360 -9.13 -6.58 -1.96
C LEU A 360 -10.19 -7.31 -1.13
N PHE A 361 -9.78 -8.36 -0.40
CA PHE A 361 -10.61 -8.99 0.62
C PHE A 361 -10.40 -8.32 1.97
N ILE A 362 -11.27 -7.36 2.30
CA ILE A 362 -10.98 -6.40 3.36
C ILE A 362 -11.10 -6.96 4.78
N GLU A 363 -11.78 -8.10 4.97
CA GLU A 363 -11.86 -8.74 6.29
C GLU A 363 -10.49 -9.15 6.83
N GLN A 364 -9.53 -9.44 5.96
CA GLN A 364 -8.15 -9.79 6.36
C GLN A 364 -7.43 -8.65 7.10
N TYR A 365 -7.93 -7.42 7.01
CA TYR A 365 -7.39 -6.26 7.72
C TYR A 365 -8.12 -5.97 9.04
N ARG A 366 -8.96 -6.89 9.55
CA ARG A 366 -9.77 -6.63 10.75
C ARG A 366 -8.98 -6.12 11.95
N GLU A 367 -7.80 -6.70 12.19
CA GLU A 367 -6.94 -6.33 13.31
C GLU A 367 -6.17 -5.02 13.06
N HIS A 368 -6.05 -4.61 11.80
CA HIS A 368 -5.29 -3.44 11.34
C HIS A 368 -5.99 -2.69 10.19
N PRO A 369 -7.21 -2.15 10.40
CA PRO A 369 -8.00 -1.54 9.34
C PRO A 369 -7.35 -0.27 8.76
N GLU A 370 -6.44 0.36 9.50
CA GLU A 370 -5.64 1.48 9.00
C GLU A 370 -4.78 1.11 7.78
N ARG A 371 -4.47 -0.18 7.58
CA ARG A 371 -3.71 -0.66 6.41
C ARG A 371 -4.52 -0.66 5.11
N LEU A 372 -5.85 -0.56 5.18
CA LEU A 372 -6.73 -0.57 4.00
C LEU A 372 -6.39 0.54 3.01
N GLN A 373 -6.07 1.74 3.50
CA GLN A 373 -5.69 2.87 2.64
C GLN A 373 -4.40 2.60 1.86
N GLU A 374 -3.44 1.96 2.50
CA GLU A 374 -2.19 1.57 1.86
C GLU A 374 -2.41 0.48 0.80
N ALA A 375 -3.19 -0.56 1.10
CA ALA A 375 -3.55 -1.59 0.12
C ALA A 375 -4.32 -1.01 -1.09
N MET A 376 -5.32 -0.16 -0.82
CA MET A 376 -6.08 0.54 -1.87
C MET A 376 -5.19 1.42 -2.74
N SER A 377 -4.21 2.10 -2.14
CA SER A 377 -3.26 2.95 -2.88
C SER A 377 -2.43 2.15 -3.89
N VAL A 378 -2.06 0.90 -3.58
CA VAL A 378 -1.38 0.01 -4.53
C VAL A 378 -2.30 -0.32 -5.69
N CYS A 379 -3.55 -0.69 -5.44
CA CYS A 379 -4.52 -0.97 -6.50
C CYS A 379 -4.72 0.23 -7.43
N PHE A 380 -4.96 1.42 -6.88
CA PHE A 380 -5.13 2.64 -7.68
C PHE A 380 -3.84 3.08 -8.37
N ALA A 381 -2.66 2.88 -7.79
CA ALA A 381 -1.42 3.30 -8.42
C ALA A 381 -1.02 2.37 -9.59
N LYS A 382 -1.32 1.07 -9.47
CA LYS A 382 -0.79 0.06 -10.39
C LYS A 382 -1.81 -0.52 -11.37
N THR A 383 -3.11 -0.34 -11.14
CA THR A 383 -4.17 -0.92 -11.98
C THR A 383 -5.23 0.09 -12.40
N GLY A 384 -6.20 -0.32 -13.20
CA GLY A 384 -7.33 0.50 -13.65
C GLY A 384 -8.28 0.94 -12.53
N GLY A 385 -8.11 0.46 -11.29
CA GLY A 385 -8.93 0.87 -10.16
C GLY A 385 -8.79 -0.02 -8.93
N CYS A 386 -9.82 -0.06 -8.10
CA CYS A 386 -9.87 -0.94 -6.93
C CYS A 386 -11.29 -1.50 -6.74
N MET A 387 -11.39 -2.81 -6.53
CA MET A 387 -12.63 -3.48 -6.12
C MET A 387 -12.50 -3.94 -4.66
N ILE A 388 -13.55 -3.71 -3.86
CA ILE A 388 -13.61 -4.09 -2.45
C ILE A 388 -14.56 -5.27 -2.27
N PHE A 389 -14.04 -6.39 -1.79
CA PHE A 389 -14.82 -7.53 -1.34
C PHE A 389 -14.79 -7.57 0.20
N ASP A 390 -15.87 -7.28 0.91
CA ASP A 390 -17.28 -7.12 0.53
C ASP A 390 -17.94 -6.02 1.38
N LEU A 391 -19.03 -5.42 0.89
CA LEU A 391 -19.76 -4.33 1.58
C LEU A 391 -20.15 -4.67 3.03
N SER A 392 -20.49 -5.92 3.31
CA SER A 392 -20.92 -6.37 4.62
C SER A 392 -19.86 -6.09 5.69
N TYR A 393 -18.57 -6.20 5.38
CA TYR A 393 -17.50 -5.90 6.33
C TYR A 393 -17.38 -4.40 6.62
N ILE A 394 -17.56 -3.56 5.60
CA ILE A 394 -17.58 -2.11 5.78
C ILE A 394 -18.69 -1.72 6.77
N ILE A 395 -19.87 -2.31 6.61
CA ILE A 395 -21.03 -2.05 7.47
C ILE A 395 -20.82 -2.63 8.88
N ASN A 396 -20.40 -3.89 8.98
CA ASN A 396 -20.30 -4.62 10.24
C ASN A 396 -19.23 -4.02 11.18
N TYR A 397 -18.15 -3.46 10.62
CA TYR A 397 -17.05 -2.87 11.38
C TYR A 397 -17.02 -1.33 11.34
N ASP A 398 -18.01 -0.70 10.71
CA ASP A 398 -18.07 0.76 10.53
C ASP A 398 -16.81 1.37 9.87
N TRP A 399 -16.28 0.71 8.84
CA TRP A 399 -15.02 1.10 8.19
C TRP A 399 -15.13 2.20 7.14
N TRP A 400 -16.21 2.98 7.15
CA TRP A 400 -16.43 4.03 6.16
C TRP A 400 -15.30 5.08 6.10
N ASP A 401 -14.65 5.36 7.23
CA ASP A 401 -13.52 6.29 7.31
C ASP A 401 -12.26 5.78 6.59
N TYR A 402 -12.12 4.45 6.42
CA TYR A 402 -11.02 3.82 5.68
C TYR A 402 -11.33 3.62 4.20
N MET A 403 -12.55 3.91 3.75
CA MET A 403 -12.98 3.72 2.35
C MET A 403 -12.91 5.00 1.52
N LYS A 404 -12.47 6.11 2.11
CA LYS A 404 -12.34 7.37 1.36
C LYS A 404 -11.31 7.21 0.25
N ARG A 405 -11.70 7.51 -0.98
CA ARG A 405 -10.79 7.55 -2.13
C ARG A 405 -9.87 8.76 -2.05
N VAL A 406 -8.57 8.51 -2.07
CA VAL A 406 -7.52 9.54 -2.13
C VAL A 406 -6.54 9.21 -3.24
N SER A 407 -5.76 10.20 -3.67
CA SER A 407 -4.64 10.00 -4.57
C SER A 407 -3.35 10.56 -3.99
N LEU A 408 -2.24 9.96 -4.39
CA LEU A 408 -0.91 10.46 -4.10
C LEU A 408 -0.39 11.18 -5.34
N LYS A 409 -0.11 12.46 -5.19
CA LYS A 409 0.40 13.33 -6.25
C LYS A 409 1.78 13.89 -5.87
N PRO A 410 2.61 14.31 -6.83
CA PRO A 410 3.81 15.08 -6.53
C PRO A 410 3.46 16.33 -5.72
N LEU A 411 4.35 16.68 -4.79
CA LEU A 411 4.29 17.96 -4.08
C LEU A 411 5.03 19.02 -4.92
N GLU A 412 4.36 20.12 -5.23
CA GLU A 412 4.85 21.17 -6.12
C GLU A 412 4.94 22.51 -5.39
N VAL A 413 5.75 23.44 -5.92
CA VAL A 413 5.93 24.78 -5.34
C VAL A 413 4.60 25.54 -5.23
N SER A 414 3.68 25.32 -6.17
CA SER A 414 2.34 25.88 -6.17
C SER A 414 1.49 25.46 -4.96
N ASP A 415 1.89 24.40 -4.25
CA ASP A 415 1.22 23.89 -3.06
C ASP A 415 1.65 24.60 -1.76
N ALA A 416 2.61 25.52 -1.79
CA ALA A 416 3.20 26.13 -0.59
C ALA A 416 2.15 26.69 0.39
N GLY A 417 1.10 27.35 -0.13
CA GLY A 417 -0.01 27.86 0.69
C GLY A 417 -0.83 26.74 1.36
N GLU A 418 -1.14 25.64 0.66
CA GLU A 418 -1.87 24.50 1.26
C GLU A 418 -1.00 23.76 2.28
N VAL A 419 0.30 23.62 2.00
CA VAL A 419 1.28 23.07 2.95
C VAL A 419 1.33 23.92 4.22
N TYR A 420 1.40 25.25 4.09
CA TYR A 420 1.38 26.18 5.22
C TYR A 420 0.11 26.03 6.06
N GLU A 421 -1.06 26.00 5.44
CA GLU A 421 -2.34 25.86 6.14
C GLU A 421 -2.43 24.53 6.90
N LEU A 422 -1.93 23.44 6.32
CA LEU A 422 -1.88 22.14 6.99
C LEU A 422 -0.87 22.14 8.15
N CYS A 423 0.30 22.77 7.97
CA CYS A 423 1.30 22.95 9.02
C CYS A 423 0.75 23.75 10.19
N ARG A 424 0.06 24.86 9.93
CA ARG A 424 -0.55 25.73 10.95
C ARG A 424 -1.57 24.98 11.80
N GLY A 425 -2.30 24.03 11.21
CA GLY A 425 -3.26 23.18 11.93
C GLY A 425 -2.63 22.01 12.69
N THR A 426 -1.35 21.71 12.46
CA THR A 426 -0.69 20.47 12.93
C THR A 426 0.44 20.74 13.91
N PHE A 427 1.30 21.72 13.64
CA PHE A 427 2.45 22.08 14.44
C PHE A 427 2.17 23.31 15.31
N ARG A 428 2.89 23.43 16.42
CA ARG A 428 2.77 24.62 17.27
C ARG A 428 3.39 25.85 16.60
N GLU A 429 2.88 27.04 16.92
CA GLU A 429 3.34 28.31 16.34
C GLU A 429 4.83 28.60 16.64
N GLU A 430 5.35 28.07 17.76
CA GLU A 430 6.75 28.23 18.15
C GLU A 430 7.72 27.54 17.20
N TYR A 431 7.27 26.65 16.31
CA TYR A 431 8.12 26.11 15.25
C TYR A 431 8.38 27.09 14.10
N HIS A 432 7.69 28.24 14.08
CA HIS A 432 7.88 29.32 13.10
C HIS A 432 7.85 28.82 11.65
N ILE A 433 6.86 28.00 11.32
CA ILE A 433 6.62 27.52 9.95
C ILE A 433 5.73 28.54 9.26
N THR A 434 6.31 29.30 8.33
CA THR A 434 5.62 30.27 7.47
C THR A 434 5.63 29.78 6.03
N GLU A 435 4.76 30.33 5.19
CA GLU A 435 4.78 30.03 3.75
C GLU A 435 6.12 30.42 3.10
N GLU A 436 6.70 31.56 3.49
CA GLU A 436 8.05 32.00 3.07
C GLU A 436 9.12 30.96 3.44
N ARG A 437 9.12 30.46 4.69
CA ARG A 437 10.06 29.43 5.11
C ARG A 437 9.84 28.11 4.38
N ILE A 438 8.60 27.77 4.03
CA ILE A 438 8.31 26.59 3.20
C ILE A 438 8.93 26.74 1.81
N LEU A 439 8.81 27.92 1.19
CA LEU A 439 9.45 28.18 -0.10
C LEU A 439 10.97 28.06 0.01
N GLU A 440 11.59 28.82 0.91
CA GLU A 440 13.04 28.89 1.05
C GLU A 440 13.67 27.57 1.53
N SER A 441 13.10 26.97 2.58
CA SER A 441 13.70 25.82 3.27
C SER A 441 13.23 24.47 2.73
N LEU A 442 12.18 24.41 1.91
CA LEU A 442 11.77 23.16 1.25
C LEU A 442 11.92 23.23 -0.26
N PHE A 443 11.24 24.14 -0.93
CA PHE A 443 11.09 24.10 -2.40
C PHE A 443 12.27 24.69 -3.18
N GLU A 444 12.91 25.72 -2.64
CA GLU A 444 14.09 26.35 -3.23
C GLU A 444 15.40 25.66 -2.83
N ASP A 445 15.33 24.70 -1.90
CA ASP A 445 16.48 23.95 -1.44
C ASP A 445 17.02 23.04 -2.57
N PRO A 446 18.34 23.06 -2.86
CA PRO A 446 18.92 22.28 -3.94
C PRO A 446 18.78 20.76 -3.75
N ASP A 447 18.61 20.29 -2.51
CA ASP A 447 18.39 18.87 -2.21
C ASP A 447 16.90 18.47 -2.31
N PHE A 448 15.97 19.39 -2.59
CA PHE A 448 14.55 19.07 -2.73
C PHE A 448 14.30 18.03 -3.84
N SER A 449 13.59 16.96 -3.49
CA SER A 449 13.16 15.96 -4.46
C SER A 449 11.67 16.06 -4.74
N ALA A 450 11.32 16.61 -5.91
CA ALA A 450 9.95 16.62 -6.42
C ALA A 450 9.44 15.20 -6.74
N GLU A 451 10.36 14.29 -7.10
CA GLU A 451 10.04 12.88 -7.37
C GLU A 451 9.57 12.17 -6.10
N GLU A 452 10.24 12.43 -4.97
CA GLU A 452 10.01 11.73 -3.71
C GLU A 452 9.06 12.47 -2.76
N SER A 453 8.89 13.78 -2.94
CA SER A 453 7.92 14.56 -2.17
C SER A 453 6.49 14.33 -2.68
N LYS A 454 5.56 14.01 -1.78
CA LYS A 454 4.18 13.62 -2.13
C LYS A 454 3.15 14.39 -1.32
N LYS A 455 1.99 14.62 -1.93
CA LYS A 455 0.76 15.08 -1.28
C LYS A 455 -0.35 14.06 -1.43
N ILE A 456 -1.19 13.97 -0.41
CA ILE A 456 -2.41 13.15 -0.39
C ILE A 456 -3.58 14.08 -0.69
N VAL A 457 -4.32 13.79 -1.76
CA VAL A 457 -5.46 14.59 -2.20
C VAL A 457 -6.75 13.80 -2.05
N ASP A 458 -7.74 14.41 -1.40
CA ASP A 458 -9.11 13.88 -1.38
C ASP A 458 -9.74 14.06 -2.77
N GLU A 459 -9.96 12.95 -3.49
CA GLU A 459 -10.50 12.96 -4.85
C GLU A 459 -11.91 13.58 -4.94
N LYS A 460 -12.64 13.65 -3.83
CA LYS A 460 -13.99 14.24 -3.81
C LYS A 460 -13.98 15.75 -3.94
N ASN A 461 -13.00 16.43 -3.34
CA ASN A 461 -12.98 17.90 -3.24
C ASN A 461 -11.67 18.54 -3.71
N GLY A 462 -10.69 17.73 -4.09
CA GLY A 462 -9.39 18.17 -4.60
C GLY A 462 -8.46 18.76 -3.54
N ARG A 463 -8.79 18.69 -2.25
CA ARG A 463 -8.00 19.31 -1.18
C ARG A 463 -6.90 18.39 -0.69
N MET A 464 -5.76 18.98 -0.33
CA MET A 464 -4.70 18.26 0.38
C MET A 464 -5.16 17.87 1.79
N ILE A 465 -4.94 16.61 2.16
CA ILE A 465 -5.19 16.10 3.52
C ILE A 465 -3.93 15.65 4.24
N GLY A 466 -2.79 15.61 3.54
CA GLY A 466 -1.49 15.33 4.11
C GLY A 466 -0.40 15.46 3.05
N PHE A 467 0.85 15.55 3.49
CA PHE A 467 2.01 15.62 2.60
C PHE A 467 3.28 15.15 3.31
N ILE A 468 4.28 14.79 2.52
CA ILE A 468 5.66 14.52 2.95
C ILE A 468 6.62 15.27 2.03
N GLY A 469 7.46 16.12 2.62
CA GLY A 469 8.54 16.85 1.96
C GLY A 469 9.86 16.13 2.16
N VAL A 470 10.50 15.76 1.05
CA VAL A 470 11.71 14.92 1.02
C VAL A 470 12.85 15.68 0.37
N LYS A 471 14.04 15.56 0.96
CA LYS A 471 15.30 16.02 0.38
C LYS A 471 16.24 14.83 0.16
N VAL A 472 16.95 14.80 -0.95
CA VAL A 472 17.94 13.76 -1.28
C VAL A 472 19.31 14.41 -1.29
N SER A 473 20.25 13.85 -0.52
CA SER A 473 21.59 14.41 -0.37
C SER A 473 22.37 14.39 -1.67
N HIS A 474 22.88 15.54 -2.10
CA HIS A 474 23.94 15.61 -3.11
C HIS A 474 25.36 15.55 -2.51
N ASN A 475 25.48 15.56 -1.18
CA ASN A 475 26.77 15.54 -0.47
C ASN A 475 27.17 14.12 -0.07
N GLU A 476 27.66 13.34 -1.04
CA GLU A 476 28.07 11.95 -0.84
C GLU A 476 29.22 11.76 0.17
N GLN A 477 30.00 12.82 0.46
CA GLN A 477 31.08 12.72 1.44
C GLN A 477 30.56 12.68 2.88
N LEU A 478 29.52 13.46 3.19
CA LEU A 478 28.95 13.55 4.54
C LEU A 478 27.75 12.62 4.71
N TYR A 479 26.93 12.52 3.67
CA TYR A 479 25.64 11.84 3.68
C TYR A 479 25.52 10.97 2.43
N PRO A 480 26.34 9.90 2.33
CA PRO A 480 26.31 9.00 1.19
C PRO A 480 24.95 8.28 1.09
N ALA A 481 24.38 8.23 -0.12
CA ALA A 481 23.14 7.51 -0.40
C ALA A 481 22.04 7.76 0.66
N SER A 482 21.87 9.04 1.04
CA SER A 482 21.03 9.45 2.16
C SER A 482 19.93 10.42 1.71
N ALA A 483 18.78 10.34 2.39
CA ALA A 483 17.67 11.27 2.23
C ALA A 483 17.14 11.76 3.58
N TRP A 484 16.37 12.83 3.57
CA TRP A 484 15.73 13.41 4.74
C TRP A 484 14.23 13.58 4.51
N ILE A 485 13.44 13.18 5.51
CA ILE A 485 12.06 13.60 5.65
C ILE A 485 12.12 14.97 6.34
N SER A 486 12.14 16.04 5.55
CA SER A 486 12.35 17.41 6.05
C SER A 486 11.12 17.93 6.80
N ILE A 487 9.93 17.62 6.29
CA ILE A 487 8.65 17.96 6.91
C ILE A 487 7.56 16.95 6.52
N PHE A 488 6.70 16.57 7.46
CA PHE A 488 5.69 15.54 7.25
C PHE A 488 4.46 15.80 8.12
N ALA A 489 3.27 15.88 7.51
CA ALA A 489 2.04 16.14 8.25
C ALA A 489 0.80 15.53 7.58
N VAL A 490 -0.14 15.11 8.41
CA VAL A 490 -1.49 14.69 8.02
C VAL A 490 -2.48 15.53 8.82
N LYS A 491 -3.51 16.03 8.14
CA LYS A 491 -4.57 16.84 8.74
C LYS A 491 -5.17 16.14 9.95
N LYS A 492 -5.35 16.87 11.05
CA LYS A 492 -5.71 16.31 12.37
C LYS A 492 -6.93 15.39 12.35
N GLU A 493 -7.99 15.74 11.63
CA GLU A 493 -9.23 14.93 11.56
C GLU A 493 -9.10 13.67 10.68
N GLU A 494 -7.99 13.54 9.95
CA GLU A 494 -7.66 12.41 9.08
C GLU A 494 -6.55 11.51 9.67
N GLN A 495 -5.97 11.89 10.81
CA GLN A 495 -5.00 11.07 11.52
C GLN A 495 -5.65 9.78 12.04
N GLY A 496 -4.86 8.71 12.18
CA GLY A 496 -5.35 7.39 12.61
C GLY A 496 -6.04 6.56 11.53
N LYS A 497 -6.19 7.09 10.30
CA LYS A 497 -6.86 6.42 9.17
C LYS A 497 -5.92 5.75 8.16
N GLY A 498 -4.62 5.66 8.49
CA GLY A 498 -3.62 5.00 7.62
C GLY A 498 -2.87 5.89 6.64
N TYR A 499 -3.34 7.11 6.37
CA TYR A 499 -2.73 8.01 5.37
C TYR A 499 -1.25 8.31 5.59
N GLY A 500 -0.84 8.48 6.85
CA GLY A 500 0.56 8.75 7.19
C GLY A 500 1.47 7.55 6.89
N THR A 501 1.01 6.34 7.20
CA THR A 501 1.71 5.08 6.90
C THR A 501 1.82 4.89 5.39
N MET A 502 0.70 5.03 4.68
CA MET A 502 0.62 4.90 3.22
C MET A 502 1.66 5.77 2.50
N VAL A 503 1.69 7.09 2.78
CA VAL A 503 2.62 7.99 2.09
C VAL A 503 4.07 7.77 2.52
N LEU A 504 4.33 7.46 3.80
CA LEU A 504 5.68 7.21 4.31
C LEU A 504 6.30 5.94 3.70
N ASN A 505 5.54 4.84 3.64
CA ASN A 505 6.04 3.57 3.11
C ASN A 505 6.30 3.64 1.61
N GLN A 506 5.41 4.27 0.85
CA GLN A 506 5.64 4.49 -0.59
C GLN A 506 6.93 5.30 -0.84
N VAL A 507 7.15 6.38 -0.08
CA VAL A 507 8.38 7.19 -0.18
C VAL A 507 9.60 6.38 0.21
N CYS A 508 9.55 5.64 1.32
CA CYS A 508 10.68 4.82 1.76
C CYS A 508 11.08 3.77 0.71
N GLN A 509 10.11 3.15 0.04
CA GLN A 509 10.36 2.15 -1.01
C GLN A 509 10.89 2.77 -2.28
N SER A 510 10.33 3.89 -2.72
CA SER A 510 10.83 4.63 -3.88
C SER A 510 12.28 5.04 -3.68
N LEU A 511 12.59 5.66 -2.54
CA LEU A 511 13.96 6.02 -2.15
C LEU A 511 14.89 4.80 -2.15
N HIS A 512 14.49 3.69 -1.53
CA HIS A 512 15.31 2.48 -1.48
C HIS A 512 15.58 1.89 -2.88
N LYS A 513 14.55 1.84 -3.73
CA LYS A 513 14.67 1.42 -5.14
C LYS A 513 15.62 2.32 -5.92
N ASN A 514 15.66 3.61 -5.59
CA ASN A 514 16.55 4.62 -6.17
C ASN A 514 17.94 4.65 -5.51
N GLY A 515 18.30 3.63 -4.71
CA GLY A 515 19.65 3.43 -4.18
C GLY A 515 19.93 4.15 -2.85
N ILE A 516 18.91 4.73 -2.21
CA ILE A 516 19.05 5.33 -0.88
C ILE A 516 19.07 4.23 0.18
N ASN A 517 20.09 4.27 1.03
CA ASN A 517 20.30 3.29 2.09
C ASN A 517 19.97 3.85 3.48
N LYS A 518 19.82 5.17 3.61
CA LYS A 518 19.53 5.80 4.89
C LYS A 518 18.60 6.99 4.77
N ILE A 519 17.57 7.02 5.60
CA ILE A 519 16.59 8.12 5.68
C ILE A 519 16.62 8.71 7.08
N TYR A 520 16.83 10.01 7.21
CA TYR A 520 16.76 10.74 8.48
C TYR A 520 15.42 11.47 8.59
N VAL A 521 14.89 11.59 9.82
CA VAL A 521 13.74 12.47 10.09
C VAL A 521 14.25 13.82 10.57
N GLY A 522 13.90 14.88 9.85
CA GLY A 522 14.49 16.21 10.00
C GLY A 522 15.98 16.20 9.65
N GLN A 523 16.78 17.00 10.35
CA GLN A 523 18.26 16.94 10.35
C GLN A 523 18.95 17.27 9.02
N ASP A 524 18.22 17.71 7.99
CA ASP A 524 18.81 18.26 6.78
C ASP A 524 19.56 19.59 7.06
N PHE A 525 20.22 20.18 6.06
CA PHE A 525 21.01 21.42 6.28
C PHE A 525 20.12 22.63 6.58
N ASN A 526 19.01 22.78 5.86
CA ASN A 526 18.02 23.86 6.04
C ASN A 526 16.75 23.33 6.70
N ASN A 527 16.91 22.63 7.84
CA ASN A 527 15.82 21.86 8.41
C ASN A 527 14.70 22.72 9.03
N PHE A 528 13.45 22.25 8.89
CA PHE A 528 12.34 22.71 9.74
C PHE A 528 12.50 22.18 11.17
N PHE A 529 12.91 20.91 11.27
CA PHE A 529 13.04 20.19 12.53
C PHE A 529 14.35 19.41 12.58
N SER A 530 14.97 19.37 13.76
CA SER A 530 16.17 18.55 14.00
C SER A 530 15.84 17.09 14.38
N GLY A 531 14.56 16.71 14.29
CA GLY A 531 14.02 15.39 14.63
C GLY A 531 12.49 15.41 14.59
N ILE A 532 11.85 14.39 15.16
CA ILE A 532 10.39 14.34 15.33
C ILE A 532 9.97 15.45 16.31
N PRO A 533 9.17 16.46 15.89
CA PRO A 533 8.75 17.54 16.78
C PRO A 533 7.69 17.07 17.78
N ASP A 534 7.75 17.60 19.01
CA ASP A 534 6.88 17.25 20.14
C ASP A 534 6.60 15.73 20.24
N PRO A 535 7.65 14.91 20.40
CA PRO A 535 7.53 13.46 20.38
C PRO A 535 6.65 12.96 21.53
N ASP A 536 5.61 12.22 21.16
CA ASP A 536 4.69 11.50 22.04
C ASP A 536 4.73 10.00 21.73
N GLU A 537 4.09 9.19 22.57
CA GLU A 537 4.05 7.73 22.41
C GLU A 537 3.49 7.30 21.04
N GLY A 538 2.50 8.01 20.51
CA GLY A 538 1.90 7.72 19.21
C GLY A 538 2.87 7.94 18.06
N LYS A 539 3.57 9.09 18.03
CA LYS A 539 4.61 9.38 17.03
C LYS A 539 5.76 8.39 17.11
N GLU A 540 6.20 8.06 18.33
CA GLU A 540 7.28 7.09 18.53
C GLU A 540 6.90 5.70 18.02
N ILE A 541 5.69 5.22 18.35
CA ILE A 541 5.17 3.94 17.85
C ILE A 541 5.04 3.98 16.32
N PHE A 542 4.53 5.08 15.76
CA PHE A 542 4.38 5.25 14.32
C PHE A 542 5.71 5.07 13.58
N PHE A 543 6.77 5.77 13.97
CA PHE A 543 8.07 5.66 13.32
C PHE A 543 8.71 4.27 13.56
N LYS A 544 8.63 3.72 14.78
CA LYS A 544 9.15 2.37 15.09
C LYS A 544 8.47 1.28 14.25
N LYS A 545 7.14 1.31 14.14
CA LYS A 545 6.37 0.36 13.31
C LYS A 545 6.74 0.43 11.84
N ASN A 546 7.16 1.60 11.35
CA ASN A 546 7.62 1.80 9.97
C ASN A 546 9.14 1.59 9.80
N GLY A 547 9.80 0.93 10.76
CA GLY A 547 11.20 0.51 10.66
C GLY A 547 12.23 1.60 10.98
N PHE A 548 11.84 2.70 11.62
CA PHE A 548 12.78 3.73 12.06
C PHE A 548 13.35 3.40 13.45
N THR A 549 14.65 3.58 13.59
CA THR A 549 15.35 3.60 14.86
C THR A 549 15.24 5.00 15.47
N LEU A 550 14.78 5.07 16.72
CA LEU A 550 14.73 6.31 17.49
C LEU A 550 15.96 6.44 18.39
N ASN A 551 16.50 7.65 18.51
CA ASN A 551 17.54 7.93 19.48
C ASN A 551 17.02 7.79 20.92
N ARG A 552 17.93 7.59 21.88
CA ARG A 552 17.58 7.50 23.30
C ARG A 552 17.29 8.88 23.90
N ASP A 553 18.15 9.83 23.59
CA ASP A 553 18.09 11.15 24.16
C ASP A 553 17.19 12.04 23.32
N ARG A 554 16.33 12.79 24.03
CA ARG A 554 15.58 13.90 23.47
C ARG A 554 16.48 15.12 23.43
N HIS A 555 16.33 15.94 22.39
CA HIS A 555 17.06 17.19 22.25
C HIS A 555 16.11 18.37 22.08
N PHE A 556 16.63 19.57 22.28
CA PHE A 556 15.84 20.78 22.47
C PHE A 556 16.39 21.91 21.61
N ASP A 557 15.50 22.82 21.24
CA ASP A 557 15.91 24.20 20.99
C ASP A 557 15.61 25.01 22.24
N LEU A 558 16.58 25.82 22.64
CA LEU A 558 16.49 26.65 23.84
C LEU A 558 16.46 28.12 23.47
N GLU A 559 15.60 28.90 24.13
CA GLU A 559 15.54 30.34 23.92
C GLU A 559 15.75 31.14 25.20
N ALA A 560 16.32 32.34 25.06
CA ALA A 560 16.38 33.36 26.09
C ALA A 560 16.28 34.76 25.48
N ASP A 561 15.66 35.69 26.22
CA ASP A 561 15.95 37.11 26.04
C ASP A 561 17.31 37.40 26.68
N ILE A 562 18.22 37.96 25.88
CA ILE A 562 19.56 38.26 26.33
C ILE A 562 19.74 39.72 26.71
N THR A 563 18.83 40.66 26.42
CA THR A 563 19.07 42.11 26.55
C THR A 563 19.44 42.56 27.97
N ASP A 564 18.57 42.29 28.95
CA ASP A 564 18.74 42.64 30.37
C ASP A 564 18.98 41.39 31.24
N ASN A 565 19.93 40.56 30.81
CA ASN A 565 20.18 39.27 31.45
C ASN A 565 21.37 39.32 32.44
N ARG A 566 21.03 39.45 33.73
CA ARG A 566 22.00 39.51 34.83
C ARG A 566 22.93 38.30 34.91
N LEU A 567 22.48 37.11 34.51
CA LEU A 567 23.30 35.89 34.56
C LEU A 567 24.48 36.00 33.59
N ILE A 568 24.27 36.68 32.46
CA ILE A 568 25.33 36.99 31.49
C ILE A 568 26.23 38.10 32.05
N ASP A 569 25.65 39.15 32.62
CA ASP A 569 26.39 40.35 33.08
C ASP A 569 27.27 40.08 34.30
N SER A 570 26.86 39.16 35.18
CA SER A 570 27.58 38.86 36.42
C SER A 570 28.62 37.74 36.29
N PHE A 571 28.82 37.19 35.09
CA PHE A 571 29.77 36.11 34.89
C PHE A 571 31.21 36.60 35.05
N ASP A 572 31.97 36.02 35.98
CA ASP A 572 33.36 36.41 36.24
C ASP A 572 34.31 35.82 35.18
N THR A 573 34.83 36.68 34.31
CA THR A 573 35.77 36.31 33.24
C THR A 573 37.24 36.37 33.67
N SER A 574 37.53 36.93 34.85
CA SER A 574 38.88 37.40 35.21
C SER A 574 39.96 36.32 35.28
N SER A 575 39.57 35.08 35.58
CA SER A 575 40.47 33.92 35.57
C SER A 575 40.75 33.44 34.14
N PHE A 576 39.75 33.47 33.26
CA PHE A 576 39.85 33.03 31.87
C PHE A 576 40.61 34.03 31.00
N ASP A 577 40.43 35.34 31.22
CA ASP A 577 41.11 36.40 30.47
C ASP A 577 42.65 36.41 30.63
N LYS A 578 43.17 35.64 31.60
CA LYS A 578 44.62 35.43 31.80
C LYS A 578 45.17 34.31 30.92
N GLU A 579 44.33 33.38 30.49
CA GLU A 579 44.73 32.17 29.77
C GLU A 579 44.23 32.14 28.32
N PHE A 580 43.17 32.90 28.01
CA PHE A 580 42.50 32.88 26.73
C PHE A 580 42.15 34.29 26.24
N THR A 581 41.99 34.41 24.93
CA THR A 581 41.47 35.63 24.29
C THR A 581 40.35 35.27 23.33
N VAL A 582 39.21 35.94 23.43
CA VAL A 582 38.11 35.84 22.47
C VAL A 582 38.20 36.96 21.43
N ALA A 583 37.98 36.62 20.17
CA ALA A 583 37.92 37.59 19.08
C ALA A 583 37.00 37.11 17.95
N SER A 584 36.42 38.04 17.20
CA SER A 584 35.72 37.75 15.96
C SER A 584 36.70 37.26 14.87
N TYR A 585 36.18 36.54 13.88
CA TYR A 585 36.96 36.08 12.72
C TYR A 585 37.62 37.24 11.97
N LYS A 586 38.84 37.03 11.47
CA LYS A 586 39.65 38.01 10.73
C LYS A 586 40.48 37.32 9.65
N ASP A 587 39.82 36.63 8.73
CA ASP A 587 40.43 35.91 7.60
C ASP A 587 41.40 34.78 7.99
N ASN A 588 41.30 34.26 9.21
CA ASN A 588 42.07 33.12 9.72
C ASN A 588 41.45 31.76 9.30
N LYS A 589 41.01 31.66 8.04
CA LYS A 589 40.28 30.50 7.49
C LYS A 589 41.04 29.19 7.71
N LYS A 590 42.35 29.20 7.47
CA LYS A 590 43.20 28.01 7.57
C LYS A 590 43.26 27.48 9.00
N GLU A 591 43.46 28.38 9.96
CA GLU A 591 43.55 28.05 11.38
C GLU A 591 42.20 27.54 11.91
N LEU A 592 41.10 28.20 11.53
CA LEU A 592 39.75 27.84 11.96
C LEU A 592 39.33 26.47 11.38
N LEU A 593 39.46 26.28 10.07
CA LEU A 593 39.12 24.99 9.46
C LEU A 593 40.03 23.87 9.97
N GLY A 594 41.33 24.14 10.18
CA GLY A 594 42.25 23.17 10.77
C GLY A 594 41.94 22.82 12.24
N PHE A 595 41.33 23.75 13.00
CA PHE A 595 40.77 23.46 14.32
C PHE A 595 39.53 22.57 14.22
N LEU A 596 38.58 22.92 13.35
CA LEU A 596 37.33 22.15 13.19
C LEU A 596 37.61 20.74 12.65
N GLU A 597 38.49 20.57 11.66
CA GLU A 597 38.86 19.25 11.14
C GLU A 597 39.46 18.34 12.23
N ARG A 598 40.20 18.92 13.18
CA ARG A 598 40.82 18.18 14.27
C ARG A 598 39.85 17.86 15.41
N GLU A 599 39.03 18.82 15.82
CA GLU A 599 38.23 18.73 17.05
C GLU A 599 36.76 18.37 16.79
N PHE A 600 36.23 18.71 15.62
CA PHE A 600 34.82 18.58 15.22
C PHE A 600 34.67 18.23 13.71
N PRO A 601 35.28 17.14 13.21
CA PRO A 601 35.23 16.79 11.79
C PRO A 601 33.80 16.50 11.31
N GLY A 602 33.54 16.70 10.01
CA GLY A 602 32.26 16.41 9.37
C GLY A 602 31.41 17.66 9.16
N ARG A 603 30.14 17.63 9.61
CA ARG A 603 29.14 18.67 9.33
C ARG A 603 29.60 20.07 9.70
N TRP A 604 30.18 20.28 10.88
CA TRP A 604 30.61 21.62 11.32
C TRP A 604 31.75 22.20 10.48
N VAL A 605 32.66 21.36 9.96
CA VAL A 605 33.71 21.81 9.03
C VAL A 605 33.07 22.30 7.73
N PHE A 606 32.11 21.52 7.21
CA PHE A 606 31.40 21.86 5.99
C PHE A 606 30.60 23.15 6.13
N GLU A 607 29.76 23.27 7.15
CA GLU A 607 28.95 24.47 7.41
C GLU A 607 29.82 25.71 7.61
N ALA A 608 30.92 25.61 8.38
CA ALA A 608 31.83 26.74 8.56
C ALA A 608 32.52 27.14 7.24
N LYS A 609 32.88 26.15 6.41
CA LYS A 609 33.52 26.40 5.11
C LYS A 609 32.58 27.09 4.13
N GLU A 610 31.34 26.62 4.03
CA GLU A 610 30.30 27.20 3.17
C GLU A 610 29.94 28.62 3.65
N ALA A 611 29.66 28.79 4.95
CA ALA A 611 29.37 30.10 5.53
C ALA A 611 30.45 31.15 5.22
N ILE A 612 31.75 30.78 5.33
CA ILE A 612 32.84 31.69 4.98
C ILE A 612 32.88 31.95 3.46
N ALA A 613 32.58 30.96 2.63
CA ALA A 613 32.56 31.11 1.17
C ALA A 613 31.42 32.02 0.68
N GLU A 614 30.27 31.96 1.33
CA GLU A 614 29.08 32.79 1.07
C GLU A 614 29.20 34.21 1.66
N GLY A 615 30.30 34.51 2.35
CA GLY A 615 30.57 35.85 2.88
C GLY A 615 29.86 36.15 4.19
N LYS A 616 29.64 35.15 5.05
CA LYS A 616 29.13 35.36 6.41
C LYS A 616 29.93 36.43 7.13
N ASP A 617 29.22 37.32 7.82
CA ASP A 617 29.83 38.43 8.56
C ASP A 617 30.88 37.90 9.57
N PRO A 618 32.13 38.36 9.49
CA PRO A 618 33.18 38.01 10.45
C PRO A 618 32.81 38.25 11.92
N GLU A 619 31.97 39.25 12.23
CA GLU A 619 31.47 39.52 13.59
C GLU A 619 30.49 38.45 14.10
N SER A 620 30.00 37.59 13.19
CA SER A 620 29.14 36.44 13.49
C SER A 620 29.91 35.13 13.67
N ILE A 621 31.25 35.18 13.73
CA ILE A 621 32.12 34.02 13.96
C ILE A 621 33.04 34.33 15.15
N VAL A 622 32.79 33.69 16.29
CA VAL A 622 33.55 33.89 17.52
C VAL A 622 34.63 32.82 17.64
N ILE A 623 35.87 33.26 17.91
CA ILE A 623 37.04 32.40 18.03
C ILE A 623 37.68 32.59 19.40
N LEU A 624 37.91 31.48 20.09
CA LEU A 624 38.66 31.44 21.34
C LEU A 624 40.10 31.00 21.04
N TRP A 625 41.03 31.87 21.37
CA TRP A 625 42.47 31.65 21.25
C TRP A 625 43.08 31.33 22.61
N ASN A 626 44.21 30.62 22.60
CA ASN A 626 45.13 30.69 23.73
C ASN A 626 45.66 32.13 23.93
N GLN A 627 46.20 32.43 25.11
CA GLN A 627 46.62 33.79 25.46
C GLN A 627 47.56 34.46 24.44
N ASP A 628 48.50 33.69 23.89
CA ASP A 628 49.50 34.19 22.94
C ASP A 628 48.98 34.28 21.48
N LYS A 629 47.70 33.94 21.24
CA LYS A 629 47.05 33.93 19.91
C LYS A 629 47.76 33.09 18.85
N THR A 630 48.38 31.99 19.28
CA THR A 630 49.08 31.06 18.40
C THR A 630 48.22 29.85 18.01
N GLU A 631 47.15 29.58 18.77
CA GLU A 631 46.29 28.43 18.56
C GLU A 631 44.82 28.76 18.84
N ILE A 632 43.94 28.37 17.91
CA ILE A 632 42.50 28.33 18.13
C ILE A 632 42.16 27.11 18.99
N VAL A 633 41.49 27.37 20.11
CA VAL A 633 41.06 26.36 21.09
C VAL A 633 39.54 26.35 21.31
N GLY A 634 38.79 27.23 20.64
CA GLY A 634 37.33 27.18 20.62
C GLY A 634 36.71 28.03 19.51
N TYR A 635 35.44 27.78 19.25
CA TYR A 635 34.68 28.32 18.14
C TYR A 635 33.21 28.42 18.50
N CYS A 636 32.54 29.47 18.04
CA CYS A 636 31.09 29.58 18.04
C CYS A 636 30.62 30.34 16.80
N MET A 637 29.56 29.83 16.18
CA MET A 637 28.90 30.46 15.03
C MET A 637 27.61 31.18 15.48
N LEU A 638 27.40 32.39 14.98
CA LEU A 638 26.29 33.26 15.35
C LEU A 638 25.46 33.64 14.11
N SER A 639 24.22 34.05 14.34
CA SER A 639 23.38 34.73 13.35
C SER A 639 22.47 35.72 14.07
N VAL A 640 22.03 36.78 13.37
CA VAL A 640 21.00 37.72 13.84
C VAL A 640 20.20 38.18 12.63
N ASP A 641 18.88 38.15 12.72
CA ASP A 641 17.98 38.71 11.72
C ASP A 641 17.65 40.19 11.99
N ASP A 642 17.00 40.84 11.03
CA ASP A 642 16.62 42.27 11.13
C ASP A 642 15.64 42.58 12.29
N LYS A 643 15.02 41.55 12.88
CA LYS A 643 14.08 41.67 14.01
C LYS A 643 14.78 41.45 15.36
N GLY A 644 16.09 41.19 15.37
CA GLY A 644 16.87 40.92 16.57
C GLY A 644 16.69 39.49 17.10
N TYR A 645 16.22 38.55 16.28
CA TYR A 645 16.23 37.13 16.60
C TYR A 645 17.58 36.53 16.21
N GLY A 646 18.33 36.07 17.21
CA GLY A 646 19.68 35.55 17.06
C GLY A 646 19.77 34.03 17.15
N GLY A 647 20.77 33.46 16.49
CA GLY A 647 21.18 32.07 16.63
C GLY A 647 22.56 31.96 17.28
N LEU A 648 22.75 30.95 18.12
CA LEU A 648 24.06 30.59 18.69
C LEU A 648 24.27 29.09 18.52
N GLY A 649 25.12 28.72 17.57
CA GLY A 649 25.36 27.32 17.25
C GLY A 649 25.97 27.16 15.85
N PRO A 650 26.87 26.17 15.67
CA PRO A 650 27.44 25.31 16.70
C PRO A 650 28.44 26.04 17.62
N ILE A 651 28.69 25.48 18.80
CA ILE A 651 29.69 25.96 19.78
C ILE A 651 30.55 24.80 20.28
N GLY A 652 31.87 24.99 20.34
CA GLY A 652 32.79 23.93 20.72
C GLY A 652 34.15 24.43 21.19
N ILE A 653 34.75 23.67 22.12
CA ILE A 653 36.12 23.88 22.62
C ILE A 653 36.98 22.63 22.42
N ALA A 654 38.29 22.83 22.30
CA ALA A 654 39.28 21.77 22.13
C ALA A 654 39.19 20.75 23.27
N LYS A 655 39.34 19.46 22.96
CA LYS A 655 39.24 18.37 23.95
C LYS A 655 40.15 18.58 25.16
N LYS A 656 41.35 19.12 24.94
CA LYS A 656 42.38 19.34 25.97
C LYS A 656 42.03 20.39 27.05
N ILE A 657 41.01 21.21 26.82
CA ILE A 657 40.57 22.26 27.77
C ILE A 657 39.16 22.04 28.32
N ARG A 658 38.51 20.93 27.95
CA ARG A 658 37.19 20.55 28.50
C ARG A 658 37.30 20.21 29.99
N GLY A 659 36.21 20.42 30.74
CA GLY A 659 36.16 20.19 32.20
C GLY A 659 36.77 21.31 33.05
N LYS A 660 37.22 22.41 32.43
CA LYS A 660 37.78 23.59 33.10
C LYS A 660 36.88 24.83 33.06
N HIS A 661 35.58 24.64 32.82
CA HIS A 661 34.60 25.75 32.69
C HIS A 661 34.86 26.75 31.54
N VAL A 662 35.83 26.48 30.65
CA VAL A 662 36.13 27.35 29.49
C VAL A 662 34.95 27.41 28.50
N GLY A 663 34.11 26.37 28.48
CA GLY A 663 32.86 26.36 27.72
C GLY A 663 31.88 27.45 28.19
N ASP A 664 31.77 27.64 29.50
CA ASP A 664 30.92 28.69 30.10
C ASP A 664 31.42 30.07 29.70
N TYR A 665 32.75 30.26 29.68
CA TYR A 665 33.39 31.50 29.27
C TYR A 665 33.14 31.85 27.79
N ILE A 666 33.42 30.94 26.85
CA ILE A 666 33.18 31.23 25.42
C ILE A 666 31.69 31.41 25.13
N LEU A 667 30.80 30.68 25.83
CA LEU A 667 29.36 30.89 25.72
C LEU A 667 28.98 32.31 26.16
N ASN A 668 29.43 32.75 27.34
CA ASN A 668 29.19 34.11 27.83
C ASN A 668 29.68 35.17 26.83
N GLN A 669 30.91 35.02 26.34
CA GLN A 669 31.50 35.97 25.37
C GLN A 669 30.74 35.98 24.04
N SER A 670 30.25 34.82 23.59
CA SER A 670 29.42 34.71 22.38
C SER A 670 28.06 35.39 22.55
N LEU A 671 27.45 35.30 23.73
CA LEU A 671 26.20 36.01 24.05
C LEU A 671 26.40 37.53 24.11
N GLN A 672 27.53 37.99 24.67
CA GLN A 672 27.87 39.43 24.64
C GLN A 672 28.09 39.91 23.19
N GLN A 673 28.74 39.11 22.37
CA GLN A 673 28.93 39.41 20.95
C GLN A 673 27.57 39.47 20.22
N LEU A 674 26.65 38.55 20.47
CA LEU A 674 25.27 38.58 19.92
C LEU A 674 24.54 39.88 20.27
N ARG A 675 24.61 40.35 21.53
CA ARG A 675 24.03 41.66 21.90
C ARG A 675 24.64 42.79 21.10
N LYS A 676 25.97 42.78 20.93
CA LYS A 676 26.71 43.82 20.19
C LYS A 676 26.26 43.88 18.72
N ILE A 677 25.95 42.74 18.11
CA ILE A 677 25.47 42.66 16.72
C ILE A 677 23.94 42.72 16.60
N GLY A 678 23.22 43.07 17.68
CA GLY A 678 21.81 43.43 17.63
C GLY A 678 20.81 42.35 18.08
N ALA A 679 21.26 41.22 18.61
CA ALA A 679 20.37 40.18 19.10
C ALA A 679 19.64 40.61 20.39
N VAL A 680 18.33 40.37 20.42
CA VAL A 680 17.45 40.54 21.58
C VAL A 680 17.09 39.20 22.16
N ARG A 681 16.56 38.30 21.33
CA ARG A 681 16.21 36.93 21.70
C ARG A 681 17.12 35.97 20.96
N VAL A 682 17.67 34.97 21.65
CA VAL A 682 18.60 34.01 21.06
C VAL A 682 18.01 32.61 21.13
N ASN A 683 18.15 31.88 20.03
CA ASN A 683 17.90 30.45 19.92
C ASN A 683 19.21 29.67 19.88
N ILE A 684 19.29 28.63 20.71
CA ILE A 684 20.33 27.59 20.66
C ILE A 684 19.64 26.33 20.20
N ASP A 685 19.86 25.95 18.95
CA ASP A 685 19.23 24.81 18.33
C ASP A 685 19.91 23.48 18.68
N TRP A 686 19.13 22.40 18.57
CA TRP A 686 19.61 21.03 18.52
C TRP A 686 20.59 20.63 19.64
N THR A 687 20.18 20.79 20.90
CA THR A 687 21.03 20.45 22.05
C THR A 687 20.42 19.51 23.07
N ILE A 688 21.27 18.67 23.69
CA ILE A 688 20.94 17.89 24.90
C ILE A 688 21.39 18.59 26.19
N LEU A 689 22.15 19.69 26.08
CA LEU A 689 22.84 20.32 27.22
C LEU A 689 21.99 21.40 27.89
N LYS A 690 20.77 21.05 28.28
CA LYS A 690 19.79 22.00 28.84
C LYS A 690 20.34 22.79 30.05
N ASP A 691 21.00 22.11 30.98
CA ASP A 691 21.50 22.75 32.21
C ASP A 691 22.71 23.65 31.94
N PHE A 692 23.55 23.30 30.97
CA PHE A 692 24.70 24.10 30.56
C PHE A 692 24.26 25.46 29.99
N TYR A 693 23.25 25.51 29.13
CA TYR A 693 22.74 26.79 28.63
C TYR A 693 21.79 27.46 29.63
N GLY A 694 21.07 26.68 30.43
CA GLY A 694 20.16 27.16 31.48
C GLY A 694 20.83 28.06 32.52
N GLN A 695 22.15 27.93 32.73
CA GLN A 695 22.92 28.81 33.60
C GLN A 695 22.89 30.29 33.16
N PHE A 696 22.63 30.56 31.88
CA PHE A 696 22.44 31.91 31.32
C PHE A 696 20.97 32.23 31.02
N GLY A 697 20.03 31.48 31.59
CA GLY A 697 18.59 31.76 31.51
C GLY A 697 17.86 31.16 30.30
N PHE A 698 18.53 30.33 29.50
CA PHE A 698 17.92 29.61 28.38
C PHE A 698 16.92 28.56 28.85
N LYS A 699 15.77 28.50 28.19
CA LYS A 699 14.68 27.57 28.48
C LYS A 699 14.35 26.76 27.24
N ALA A 700 13.96 25.51 27.45
CA ALA A 700 13.54 24.64 26.35
C ALA A 700 12.17 25.07 25.82
N GLU A 701 12.12 25.51 24.57
CA GLU A 701 10.90 25.94 23.87
C GLU A 701 10.39 24.85 22.91
N ARG A 702 11.32 24.20 22.20
CA ARG A 702 11.02 23.13 21.24
C ARG A 702 11.71 21.84 21.64
N LEU A 703 11.01 20.73 21.45
CA LEU A 703 11.46 19.39 21.80
C LEU A 703 11.43 18.48 20.58
N TYR A 704 12.46 17.64 20.47
CA TYR A 704 12.63 16.73 19.35
C TYR A 704 13.12 15.36 19.79
N LEU A 705 12.91 14.38 18.92
CA LEU A 705 13.53 13.06 18.99
C LEU A 705 14.10 12.70 17.63
N ALA A 706 15.41 12.56 17.54
CA ALA A 706 16.06 12.13 16.29
C ALA A 706 15.66 10.69 15.94
N ALA A 707 15.44 10.46 14.65
CA ALA A 707 15.08 9.15 14.11
C ALA A 707 15.74 8.95 12.74
N TYR A 708 16.04 7.70 12.41
CA TYR A 708 16.52 7.31 11.09
C TYR A 708 16.06 5.90 10.72
N LYS A 709 15.96 5.61 9.42
CA LYS A 709 15.76 4.27 8.87
C LYS A 709 16.98 3.91 8.04
N GLU A 710 17.46 2.69 8.18
CA GLU A 710 18.59 2.15 7.41
C GLU A 710 18.10 0.87 6.73
N PHE A 711 18.38 0.75 5.44
CA PHE A 711 18.01 -0.44 4.67
C PHE A 711 19.19 -1.41 4.63
N ASP A 712 18.90 -2.70 4.64
CA ASP A 712 19.91 -3.72 4.39
C ASP A 712 20.47 -3.58 2.96
N LYS A 713 21.78 -3.76 2.82
CA LYS A 713 22.49 -3.64 1.54
C LYS A 713 22.25 -4.81 0.59
#